data_AF-A0A9P7AFS8-F1
#
_entry.id   AF-A0A9P7AFS8-F1
#
_cell.length_a   1.000
_cell.length_b   1.000
_cell.length_c   1.000
_cell.angle_alpha   90.00
_cell.angle_beta   90.00
_cell.angle_gamma   90.00
#
_symmetry.space_group_name_H-M   'P 1'
#
loop_
_entity.id
_entity.type
_entity.pdbx_description
1 polymer ?
#
loop_
_entity_poly.entity_id
_entity_poly.type
_entity_poly.pdbx_seq_one_letter_code
_entity_poly.pdbx_strand_id
1 'polypeptide(L)'
;MYAAEFTTNADQHYCEYANCFSGHPGTVPAITYIEHKDPSKPGKWLCEKCSRYQRSKFTTKKISDAVIPNTSKHGFGQSKYDGAAVHKQTAEAQRGKSQLPVRAVGLSVSCGMPPPAFIPGPIHPRRASANHQFVPLPNWPAAPGPSDIRRANPLGPNISIYGRDAQFIVYSDLLRTLPLKPGYQDAHKIYEEMRDQLARQAYALSVPEVVCVKAYLAVMIPRAKKPTLISDIVESISNIPYRIGANDLKTSVYLTLLPMFIKWSMGLTFTFEEARLRLVSSFEEILPRPSGEDINAIASHFLKTRNTKQQFNAGKGIELHLIIPHTKFLAAEQRRNGEEVAESKSRDDTPHATAASSSDIQHLSSPALVLSVVSPSKNLQNGAQCSPHPVKRKLSLPPVPSTPPRKPRTLDAAVSPDVSALRRALQAQAIPISQPNLPFLTLRTFKALLRIIPPISLSALITDPTTSDVPNTTAPPMQATLFFDPRSKPKYGAFKAAQFGFLDKAILGPSGSDSTRICLKQCYYQTDKSKRFPYPDSQQLQLLQPEIRCSIWAGALMDRVQQYIATELVTRSTPPFKIPNIRFVHIALATIEDAGVTKTYLIEEFIDESTQGKFTKYISNDSPSPLPHLDAKSSEIAQYLSFAQHVQYVKTKKLAYVADFQGSNLLTDPQIMTSPDLSGHLFADGNLASAFSSFAEKHQCNMFCEFFKLPCNWSRPIPPLFYKTPEEVADSERDSESDDESDDFGEKSMVLGTRDDISKD
;
A
#
# COMPACT_ATOMS: atom_id res chain seq x y z
N MET A 1 -23.85 24.36 22.60
CA MET A 1 -24.72 23.28 22.01
C MET A 1 -23.88 22.06 21.56
N TYR A 2 -24.41 21.07 20.82
CA TYR A 2 -23.67 19.92 20.27
C TYR A 2 -24.20 19.52 18.88
N ALA A 3 -23.31 19.14 17.96
CA ALA A 3 -23.65 18.57 16.65
C ALA A 3 -23.01 17.18 16.44
N ALA A 4 -23.81 16.22 15.99
CA ALA A 4 -23.42 14.83 15.71
C ALA A 4 -23.77 14.43 14.26
N GLU A 5 -23.37 13.23 13.87
CA GLU A 5 -23.61 12.70 12.53
C GLU A 5 -24.50 11.45 12.63
N PHE A 6 -25.68 11.50 11.99
CA PHE A 6 -26.72 10.48 12.14
C PHE A 6 -26.82 9.66 10.85
N THR A 7 -26.51 8.35 10.94
CA THR A 7 -26.42 7.44 9.78
C THR A 7 -27.75 6.81 9.36
N THR A 8 -28.87 7.18 10.01
CA THR A 8 -30.22 6.66 9.73
C THR A 8 -31.13 7.74 9.12
N ASN A 9 -31.86 7.38 8.07
CA ASN A 9 -32.57 8.34 7.20
C ASN A 9 -33.67 9.14 7.92
N ALA A 10 -33.42 10.45 8.04
CA ALA A 10 -34.34 11.60 7.97
C ALA A 10 -35.66 11.63 8.77
N ASP A 11 -36.54 10.63 8.67
CA ASP A 11 -37.98 10.81 8.91
C ASP A 11 -38.42 10.70 10.39
N GLN A 12 -37.49 10.50 11.33
CA GLN A 12 -37.79 10.39 12.76
C GLN A 12 -36.91 11.29 13.61
N HIS A 13 -37.55 12.24 14.30
CA HIS A 13 -36.91 13.25 15.16
C HIS A 13 -36.53 12.73 16.56
N TYR A 14 -36.75 11.45 16.89
CA TYR A 14 -36.59 10.89 18.24
C TYR A 14 -35.65 9.67 18.25
N CYS A 15 -35.18 9.23 19.44
CA CYS A 15 -34.22 8.12 19.52
C CYS A 15 -34.85 6.76 19.16
N GLU A 16 -34.29 6.09 18.15
CA GLU A 16 -34.82 4.87 17.50
C GLU A 16 -34.73 3.57 18.34
N TYR A 17 -34.03 3.58 19.47
CA TYR A 17 -33.89 2.38 20.30
C TYR A 17 -35.18 2.08 21.07
N ALA A 18 -35.82 0.93 20.79
CA ALA A 18 -37.05 0.49 21.45
C ALA A 18 -36.99 0.51 23.00
N ASN A 19 -35.81 0.24 23.57
CA ASN A 19 -35.60 0.26 25.02
C ASN A 19 -35.71 1.68 25.62
N CYS A 20 -35.60 2.75 24.84
CA CYS A 20 -35.66 4.13 25.33
C CYS A 20 -37.08 4.63 25.64
N PHE A 21 -38.11 3.89 25.23
CA PHE A 21 -39.53 4.16 25.56
C PHE A 21 -40.06 3.27 26.71
N SER A 22 -39.18 2.52 27.40
CA SER A 22 -39.57 1.58 28.47
C SER A 22 -39.76 2.20 29.87
N GLY A 23 -39.82 3.53 29.98
CA GLY A 23 -40.06 4.24 31.24
C GLY A 23 -41.50 4.05 31.76
N HIS A 24 -41.69 4.21 33.07
CA HIS A 24 -43.02 4.11 33.68
C HIS A 24 -43.99 5.18 33.12
N PRO A 25 -45.28 4.83 32.91
CA PRO A 25 -46.28 5.79 32.43
C PRO A 25 -46.50 6.89 33.47
N GLY A 26 -46.00 8.09 33.17
CA GLY A 26 -46.11 9.28 34.02
C GLY A 26 -44.85 10.15 34.01
N THR A 27 -43.66 9.57 33.84
CA THR A 27 -42.40 10.32 33.77
C THR A 27 -41.99 10.58 32.32
N VAL A 28 -42.06 11.84 31.88
CA VAL A 28 -41.45 12.26 30.61
C VAL A 28 -39.92 12.28 30.80
N PRO A 29 -39.14 11.46 30.06
CA PRO A 29 -37.69 11.45 30.22
C PRO A 29 -37.08 12.74 29.71
N ALA A 30 -36.01 13.21 30.36
CA ALA A 30 -35.27 14.39 29.91
C ALA A 30 -34.71 14.16 28.49
N ILE A 31 -35.21 14.92 27.52
CA ILE A 31 -34.75 14.89 26.13
C ILE A 31 -33.78 16.03 25.86
N THR A 32 -32.68 15.70 25.21
CA THR A 32 -31.63 16.61 24.74
C THR A 32 -31.68 16.65 23.22
N TYR A 33 -31.84 17.83 22.64
CA TYR A 33 -31.62 18.02 21.20
C TYR A 33 -30.11 17.99 20.90
N ILE A 34 -29.73 17.26 19.84
CA ILE A 34 -28.39 17.30 19.24
C ILE A 34 -28.56 17.57 17.76
N GLU A 35 -27.88 18.60 17.25
CA GLU A 35 -27.93 19.01 15.86
C GLU A 35 -27.25 18.00 14.94
N HIS A 36 -27.62 18.01 13.66
CA HIS A 36 -26.88 17.29 12.64
C HIS A 36 -25.70 18.17 12.16
N LYS A 37 -24.49 17.59 11.99
CA LYS A 37 -23.29 18.31 11.52
C LYS A 37 -23.51 19.11 10.23
N ASP A 38 -24.12 18.44 9.26
CA ASP A 38 -24.59 19.03 8.01
C ASP A 38 -25.92 19.75 8.29
N PRO A 39 -25.96 21.10 8.20
CA PRO A 39 -27.10 21.92 8.60
C PRO A 39 -28.28 21.83 7.62
N SER A 40 -28.14 21.13 6.48
CA SER A 40 -29.28 20.82 5.60
C SER A 40 -30.19 19.71 6.14
N LYS A 41 -29.78 19.04 7.23
CA LYS A 41 -30.49 17.92 7.86
C LYS A 41 -30.97 18.28 9.27
N PRO A 42 -32.17 17.82 9.69
CA PRO A 42 -32.65 18.05 11.05
C PRO A 42 -31.81 17.29 12.08
N GLY A 43 -31.63 17.90 13.26
CA GLY A 43 -31.12 17.20 14.44
C GLY A 43 -32.15 16.22 15.02
N LYS A 44 -31.73 15.49 16.07
CA LYS A 44 -32.59 14.51 16.76
C LYS A 44 -32.71 14.83 18.25
N TRP A 45 -33.92 14.66 18.79
CA TRP A 45 -34.21 14.66 20.22
C TRP A 45 -33.89 13.29 20.81
N LEU A 46 -32.93 13.28 21.72
CA LEU A 46 -32.36 12.07 22.29
C LEU A 46 -32.68 12.02 23.78
N CYS A 47 -33.17 10.90 24.30
CA CYS A 47 -33.21 10.72 25.75
C CYS A 47 -31.78 10.78 26.32
N GLU A 48 -31.65 11.07 27.61
CA GLU A 48 -30.35 11.33 28.23
C GLU A 48 -29.28 10.25 27.93
N LYS A 49 -29.63 8.96 27.97
CA LYS A 49 -28.71 7.86 27.61
C LYS A 49 -28.27 7.92 26.14
N CYS A 50 -29.19 8.20 25.21
CA CYS A 50 -28.85 8.41 23.80
C CYS A 50 -27.96 9.65 23.62
N SER A 51 -28.19 10.73 24.38
CA SER A 51 -27.42 11.97 24.24
C SER A 51 -26.01 11.86 24.81
N ARG A 52 -25.82 11.20 25.96
CA ARG A 52 -24.49 10.86 26.51
C ARG A 52 -23.68 10.02 25.51
N TYR A 53 -24.27 8.97 24.94
CA TYR A 53 -23.61 8.10 23.96
C TYR A 53 -23.20 8.83 22.66
N GLN A 54 -24.02 9.76 22.15
CA GLN A 54 -23.59 10.55 20.99
C GLN A 54 -22.49 11.56 21.39
N ARG A 55 -22.57 12.19 22.57
CA ARG A 55 -21.52 13.11 23.08
C ARG A 55 -20.17 12.43 23.32
N SER A 56 -20.14 11.12 23.61
CA SER A 56 -18.88 10.38 23.81
C SER A 56 -18.22 9.90 22.50
N LYS A 57 -18.81 10.13 21.33
CA LYS A 57 -18.16 9.83 20.04
C LYS A 57 -17.22 10.97 19.63
N PHE A 58 -16.01 10.61 19.21
CA PHE A 58 -15.04 11.53 18.59
C PHE A 58 -15.59 12.32 17.40
N THR A 59 -16.66 11.84 16.74
CA THR A 59 -17.32 12.56 15.64
C THR A 59 -18.22 13.70 16.10
N THR A 60 -18.65 13.75 17.37
CA THR A 60 -19.59 14.76 17.88
C THR A 60 -18.84 15.98 18.40
N LYS A 61 -19.17 17.16 17.86
CA LYS A 61 -18.53 18.43 18.27
C LYS A 61 -19.41 19.20 19.24
N LYS A 62 -18.81 19.74 20.31
CA LYS A 62 -19.44 20.79 21.12
C LYS A 62 -19.41 22.09 20.32
N ILE A 63 -20.56 22.72 20.15
CA ILE A 63 -20.69 24.04 19.55
C ILE A 63 -20.66 25.06 20.70
N SER A 64 -19.92 26.16 20.55
CA SER A 64 -20.00 27.30 21.45
C SER A 64 -21.42 27.89 21.46
N ASP A 65 -21.74 28.68 22.48
CA ASP A 65 -23.14 29.00 22.78
C ASP A 65 -23.67 30.12 21.89
N ALA A 66 -24.68 29.77 21.10
CA ALA A 66 -25.34 30.61 20.10
C ALA A 66 -26.86 30.62 20.35
N VAL A 67 -27.51 31.73 19.96
CA VAL A 67 -28.90 32.04 20.30
C VAL A 67 -29.89 31.18 19.49
N ILE A 68 -30.92 30.66 20.17
CA ILE A 68 -31.96 29.82 19.58
C ILE A 68 -32.93 30.68 18.72
N PRO A 69 -33.12 30.38 17.42
CA PRO A 69 -34.17 31.01 16.62
C PRO A 69 -35.54 30.38 16.95
N ASN A 70 -36.53 31.21 17.28
CA ASN A 70 -37.86 30.77 17.66
C ASN A 70 -38.76 30.61 16.43
N THR A 71 -39.12 29.37 16.05
CA THR A 71 -39.92 29.07 14.86
C THR A 71 -41.29 28.49 15.21
N SER A 72 -42.35 29.28 14.98
CA SER A 72 -43.73 28.83 15.10
C SER A 72 -44.48 29.03 13.78
N LYS A 73 -45.36 28.07 13.44
CA LYS A 73 -46.37 28.11 12.37
C LYS A 73 -45.85 28.28 10.93
N HIS A 74 -45.87 27.19 10.17
CA HIS A 74 -46.44 27.18 8.81
C HIS A 74 -47.17 25.84 8.58
N GLY A 75 -48.27 25.87 7.81
CA GLY A 75 -49.16 24.72 7.63
C GLY A 75 -48.77 23.82 6.45
N PHE A 76 -49.03 22.51 6.57
CA PHE A 76 -48.79 21.53 5.51
C PHE A 76 -49.93 21.50 4.48
N GLY A 77 -49.62 21.85 3.24
CA GLY A 77 -50.43 21.48 2.07
C GLY A 77 -49.92 20.17 1.47
N GLN A 78 -50.78 19.15 1.40
CA GLN A 78 -50.40 17.85 0.81
C GLN A 78 -50.41 17.92 -0.72
N SER A 79 -49.23 17.77 -1.34
CA SER A 79 -49.13 17.46 -2.77
C SER A 79 -49.22 15.95 -2.99
N LYS A 80 -50.14 15.49 -3.86
CA LYS A 80 -50.27 14.07 -4.20
C LYS A 80 -49.19 13.66 -5.21
N TYR A 81 -48.28 12.79 -4.78
CA TYR A 81 -47.27 12.17 -5.64
C TYR A 81 -47.85 10.94 -6.35
N ASP A 82 -48.08 11.00 -7.67
CA ASP A 82 -48.48 9.83 -8.47
C ASP A 82 -47.26 9.01 -8.92
N GLY A 83 -46.88 8.04 -8.08
CA GLY A 83 -45.79 7.12 -8.38
C GLY A 83 -46.07 6.16 -9.56
N ALA A 84 -47.33 5.97 -9.98
CA ALA A 84 -47.65 5.06 -11.08
C ALA A 84 -47.16 5.61 -12.42
N ALA A 85 -47.25 6.93 -12.63
CA ALA A 85 -46.73 7.61 -13.81
C ALA A 85 -45.20 7.45 -13.96
N VAL A 86 -44.45 7.59 -12.86
CA VAL A 86 -42.98 7.50 -12.84
C VAL A 86 -42.49 6.07 -13.09
N HIS A 87 -43.14 5.07 -12.49
CA HIS A 87 -42.83 3.67 -12.75
C HIS A 87 -43.15 3.27 -14.20
N LYS A 88 -44.25 3.77 -14.77
CA LYS A 88 -44.61 3.51 -16.17
C LYS A 88 -43.56 4.06 -17.15
N GLN A 89 -43.16 5.33 -17.02
CA GLN A 89 -42.14 5.93 -17.89
C GLN A 89 -40.79 5.20 -17.77
N THR A 90 -40.40 4.78 -16.56
CA THR A 90 -39.18 3.99 -16.34
C THR A 90 -39.23 2.64 -17.03
N ALA A 91 -40.37 1.93 -16.95
CA ALA A 91 -40.57 0.64 -17.61
C ALA A 91 -40.66 0.73 -19.14
N GLU A 92 -41.10 1.88 -19.68
CA GLU A 92 -41.14 2.16 -21.13
C GLU A 92 -39.74 2.51 -21.67
N ALA A 93 -38.95 3.31 -20.93
CA ALA A 93 -37.55 3.61 -21.26
C ALA A 93 -36.68 2.34 -21.30
N GLN A 94 -36.80 1.46 -20.30
CA GLN A 94 -36.07 0.18 -20.24
C GLN A 94 -36.43 -0.80 -21.37
N ARG A 95 -37.51 -0.56 -22.13
CA ARG A 95 -37.92 -1.37 -23.29
C ARG A 95 -37.51 -0.79 -24.64
N GLY A 96 -36.76 0.32 -24.65
CA GLY A 96 -36.18 0.91 -25.87
C GLY A 96 -37.20 1.49 -26.86
N LYS A 97 -38.39 1.90 -26.40
CA LYS A 97 -39.51 2.35 -27.26
C LYS A 97 -39.75 3.87 -27.30
N SER A 98 -38.73 4.68 -27.03
CA SER A 98 -38.82 6.16 -27.14
C SER A 98 -37.58 6.75 -27.82
N GLN A 99 -37.80 7.75 -28.68
CA GLN A 99 -36.75 8.58 -29.30
C GLN A 99 -36.75 10.02 -28.75
N LEU A 100 -37.36 10.28 -27.59
CA LEU A 100 -37.37 11.59 -26.96
C LEU A 100 -36.46 11.64 -25.71
N PRO A 101 -35.67 12.72 -25.51
CA PRO A 101 -34.76 12.84 -24.39
C PRO A 101 -35.48 13.05 -23.05
N VAL A 102 -34.94 12.43 -22.00
CA VAL A 102 -35.45 12.58 -20.63
C VAL A 102 -35.24 14.02 -20.15
N ARG A 103 -36.33 14.72 -19.83
CA ARG A 103 -36.28 16.02 -19.14
C ARG A 103 -36.09 15.80 -17.64
N ALA A 104 -35.08 16.44 -17.06
CA ALA A 104 -35.02 16.66 -15.62
C ALA A 104 -36.09 17.67 -15.19
N VAL A 105 -36.68 17.48 -14.00
CA VAL A 105 -37.65 18.39 -13.38
C VAL A 105 -37.05 18.84 -12.05
N GLY A 106 -36.81 20.15 -11.88
CA GLY A 106 -36.12 20.65 -10.68
C GLY A 106 -35.73 22.13 -10.63
N LEU A 107 -36.34 23.02 -11.42
CA LEU A 107 -36.15 24.47 -11.28
C LEU A 107 -37.49 25.21 -11.43
N SER A 108 -37.93 25.86 -10.35
CA SER A 108 -39.05 26.80 -10.33
C SER A 108 -38.55 28.22 -10.52
N VAL A 109 -39.06 28.93 -11.54
CA VAL A 109 -38.74 30.34 -11.80
C VAL A 109 -39.83 31.25 -11.25
N SER A 110 -39.45 32.32 -10.57
CA SER A 110 -40.31 33.46 -10.21
C SER A 110 -39.96 34.68 -11.07
N CYS A 111 -40.97 35.42 -11.55
CA CYS A 111 -40.84 36.37 -12.67
C CYS A 111 -40.81 37.85 -12.28
N GLY A 112 -40.32 38.70 -13.20
CA GLY A 112 -40.35 40.17 -13.20
C GLY A 112 -38.99 40.75 -13.59
N MET A 113 -38.83 41.78 -14.44
CA MET A 113 -39.76 42.69 -15.15
C MET A 113 -39.16 43.04 -16.56
N PRO A 114 -39.81 43.82 -17.46
CA PRO A 114 -39.62 43.68 -18.92
C PRO A 114 -38.52 44.56 -19.59
N PRO A 115 -38.14 44.25 -20.86
CA PRO A 115 -37.13 44.99 -21.65
C PRO A 115 -37.73 46.00 -22.67
N PRO A 116 -36.93 46.96 -23.19
CA PRO A 116 -37.31 47.83 -24.30
C PRO A 116 -36.69 47.47 -25.67
N ALA A 117 -37.54 47.52 -26.71
CA ALA A 117 -37.31 47.91 -28.12
C ALA A 117 -36.17 47.32 -29.01
N PHE A 118 -36.59 46.87 -30.20
CA PHE A 118 -35.79 46.64 -31.42
C PHE A 118 -35.48 47.95 -32.18
N ILE A 119 -34.46 47.95 -33.06
CA ILE A 119 -34.54 48.30 -34.51
C ILE A 119 -33.18 48.01 -35.24
N PRO A 120 -33.12 47.69 -36.55
CA PRO A 120 -32.01 46.88 -37.11
C PRO A 120 -31.25 47.39 -38.37
N GLY A 121 -30.04 46.83 -38.60
CA GLY A 121 -29.37 46.68 -39.91
C GLY A 121 -28.24 47.68 -40.27
N PRO A 122 -27.57 47.57 -41.46
CA PRO A 122 -27.39 46.37 -42.31
C PRO A 122 -25.99 46.26 -43.04
N ILE A 123 -25.84 45.31 -43.98
CA ILE A 123 -24.87 45.24 -45.13
C ILE A 123 -23.41 44.71 -44.90
N HIS A 124 -23.24 43.39 -45.11
CA HIS A 124 -22.38 42.71 -46.12
C HIS A 124 -20.81 42.85 -46.16
N PRO A 125 -20.06 42.04 -46.97
CA PRO A 125 -18.81 41.41 -46.49
C PRO A 125 -17.55 41.64 -47.35
N ARG A 126 -16.43 40.98 -46.99
CA ARG A 126 -15.29 40.73 -47.89
C ARG A 126 -14.95 39.24 -48.02
N ARG A 127 -14.60 38.84 -49.25
CA ARG A 127 -13.96 37.56 -49.59
C ARG A 127 -12.44 37.65 -49.37
N ALA A 128 -11.81 36.52 -49.06
CA ALA A 128 -10.45 36.20 -49.49
C ALA A 128 -10.50 34.81 -50.16
N SER A 129 -9.59 34.53 -51.10
CA SER A 129 -9.60 33.31 -51.91
C SER A 129 -8.28 32.55 -51.78
N ALA A 130 -8.35 31.23 -51.73
CA ALA A 130 -7.20 30.34 -51.86
C ALA A 130 -7.65 29.03 -52.54
N ASN A 131 -7.53 28.97 -53.88
CA ASN A 131 -7.68 27.72 -54.62
C ASN A 131 -6.42 26.88 -54.47
N HIS A 132 -6.55 25.60 -54.15
CA HIS A 132 -5.55 24.60 -54.51
C HIS A 132 -6.24 23.42 -55.20
N GLN A 133 -5.74 23.10 -56.40
CA GLN A 133 -6.28 22.03 -57.24
C GLN A 133 -5.72 20.67 -56.78
N PHE A 134 -6.58 19.65 -56.73
CA PHE A 134 -6.12 18.27 -56.59
C PHE A 134 -5.58 17.75 -57.92
N VAL A 135 -4.38 17.16 -57.90
CA VAL A 135 -3.81 16.40 -59.03
C VAL A 135 -3.93 14.91 -58.70
N PRO A 136 -4.59 14.09 -59.54
CA PRO A 136 -4.61 12.65 -59.36
C PRO A 136 -3.28 12.02 -59.80
N LEU A 137 -2.69 11.18 -58.94
CA LEU A 137 -1.55 10.33 -59.29
C LEU A 137 -2.04 8.93 -59.74
N PRO A 138 -1.27 8.20 -60.57
CA PRO A 138 -1.78 7.07 -61.34
C PRO A 138 -1.89 5.76 -60.53
N ASN A 139 -2.77 4.87 -61.01
CA ASN A 139 -2.87 3.49 -60.53
C ASN A 139 -1.56 2.71 -60.79
N TRP A 140 -1.17 1.87 -59.84
CA TRP A 140 -0.18 0.79 -60.03
C TRP A 140 -0.84 -0.59 -59.82
N PRO A 141 -0.35 -1.64 -60.51
CA PRO A 141 -0.99 -2.95 -60.51
C PRO A 141 -0.80 -3.72 -59.19
N ALA A 142 -1.76 -4.59 -58.87
CA ALA A 142 -1.68 -5.47 -57.70
C ALA A 142 -0.61 -6.56 -57.87
N ALA A 143 0.17 -6.81 -56.81
CA ALA A 143 1.11 -7.92 -56.74
C ALA A 143 0.37 -9.26 -56.43
N PRO A 144 0.84 -10.41 -56.95
CA PRO A 144 0.23 -11.71 -56.67
C PRO A 144 0.47 -12.16 -55.22
N GLY A 145 -0.54 -12.78 -54.62
CA GLY A 145 -0.43 -13.36 -53.27
C GLY A 145 0.36 -14.68 -53.27
N PRO A 146 1.09 -15.00 -52.18
CA PRO A 146 1.79 -16.28 -52.05
C PRO A 146 0.81 -17.43 -51.81
N SER A 147 1.13 -18.60 -52.37
CA SER A 147 0.31 -19.80 -52.41
C SER A 147 0.44 -20.71 -51.17
N ASP A 148 -0.48 -21.68 -51.05
CA ASP A 148 -0.58 -22.61 -49.93
C ASP A 148 0.70 -23.42 -49.66
N ILE A 149 1.18 -23.37 -48.42
CA ILE A 149 2.15 -24.33 -47.88
C ILE A 149 1.49 -25.08 -46.72
N ARG A 150 1.07 -26.32 -46.99
CA ARG A 150 0.60 -27.25 -45.96
C ARG A 150 1.74 -27.55 -44.98
N ARG A 151 1.53 -27.34 -43.68
CA ARG A 151 2.37 -27.90 -42.62
C ARG A 151 1.70 -29.13 -42.00
N ALA A 152 2.47 -30.17 -41.77
CA ALA A 152 2.00 -31.40 -41.12
C ALA A 152 2.00 -31.25 -39.59
N ASN A 153 1.06 -31.93 -38.93
CA ASN A 153 1.08 -32.10 -37.47
C ASN A 153 2.02 -33.27 -37.10
N PRO A 154 3.01 -33.07 -36.20
CA PRO A 154 3.67 -34.18 -35.53
C PRO A 154 2.73 -34.78 -34.47
N LEU A 155 2.70 -36.12 -34.37
CA LEU A 155 1.92 -36.84 -33.36
C LEU A 155 2.64 -36.82 -32.01
N GLY A 156 1.97 -36.35 -30.96
CA GLY A 156 2.39 -36.55 -29.57
C GLY A 156 1.94 -37.93 -29.03
N PRO A 157 2.68 -38.54 -28.09
CA PRO A 157 2.32 -39.85 -27.54
C PRO A 157 1.05 -39.79 -26.70
N ASN A 158 0.17 -40.77 -26.91
CA ASN A 158 -1.15 -40.82 -26.28
C ASN A 158 -1.10 -41.65 -24.99
N ILE A 159 -0.98 -41.00 -23.82
CA ILE A 159 -0.93 -41.67 -22.51
C ILE A 159 -2.35 -41.80 -21.97
N SER A 160 -2.92 -43.01 -22.09
CA SER A 160 -4.18 -43.37 -21.44
C SER A 160 -3.93 -43.81 -20.00
N ILE A 161 -4.56 -43.13 -19.04
CA ILE A 161 -4.64 -43.56 -17.64
C ILE A 161 -6.11 -43.83 -17.32
N TYR A 162 -6.41 -45.04 -16.84
CA TYR A 162 -7.77 -45.45 -16.53
C TYR A 162 -8.34 -44.64 -15.37
N GLY A 163 -9.50 -44.03 -15.58
CA GLY A 163 -10.30 -43.49 -14.49
C GLY A 163 -10.88 -44.60 -13.61
N ARG A 164 -10.70 -44.47 -12.29
CA ARG A 164 -11.50 -45.14 -11.27
C ARG A 164 -12.04 -44.10 -10.31
N ASP A 165 -13.25 -44.30 -9.83
CA ASP A 165 -13.95 -43.36 -8.98
C ASP A 165 -13.23 -43.15 -7.64
N ALA A 166 -12.89 -41.90 -7.34
CA ALA A 166 -12.33 -41.51 -6.05
C ALA A 166 -13.44 -41.51 -4.99
N GLN A 167 -13.66 -42.66 -4.35
CA GLN A 167 -14.57 -42.77 -3.21
C GLN A 167 -14.05 -41.91 -2.05
N PHE A 168 -14.89 -40.97 -1.59
CA PHE A 168 -14.60 -40.15 -0.41
C PHE A 168 -14.77 -41.01 0.84
N ILE A 169 -13.66 -41.30 1.54
CA ILE A 169 -13.70 -42.02 2.82
C ILE A 169 -14.12 -41.05 3.92
N VAL A 170 -15.20 -41.38 4.62
CA VAL A 170 -15.74 -40.60 5.74
C VAL A 170 -14.91 -40.84 7.01
N TYR A 171 -14.43 -39.76 7.63
CA TYR A 171 -13.63 -39.80 8.86
C TYR A 171 -14.34 -39.08 10.03
N SER A 172 -15.48 -39.60 10.48
CA SER A 172 -16.10 -39.22 11.77
C SER A 172 -15.61 -40.09 12.93
N ASP A 173 -15.37 -41.39 12.68
CA ASP A 173 -15.30 -42.37 13.77
C ASP A 173 -13.91 -42.47 14.41
N LEU A 174 -12.88 -42.00 13.71
CA LEU A 174 -11.50 -41.90 14.21
C LEU A 174 -11.26 -40.71 15.17
N LEU A 175 -12.30 -39.92 15.49
CA LEU A 175 -12.23 -38.78 16.41
C LEU A 175 -12.18 -39.19 17.90
N ARG A 176 -12.14 -40.49 18.23
CA ARG A 176 -12.11 -40.98 19.62
C ARG A 176 -10.71 -41.36 20.09
N THR A 177 -10.20 -40.56 21.02
CA THR A 177 -9.17 -40.91 22.03
C THR A 177 -7.85 -41.50 21.50
N LEU A 178 -7.04 -40.65 20.87
CA LEU A 178 -5.57 -40.76 20.99
C LEU A 178 -5.08 -39.64 21.94
N PRO A 179 -4.24 -39.94 22.95
CA PRO A 179 -3.71 -38.93 23.85
C PRO A 179 -2.72 -38.01 23.11
N LEU A 180 -2.82 -36.70 23.35
CA LEU A 180 -1.90 -35.71 22.81
C LEU A 180 -0.49 -35.93 23.41
N LYS A 181 0.55 -35.73 22.58
CA LYS A 181 1.94 -35.73 23.07
C LYS A 181 2.15 -34.54 24.02
N PRO A 182 2.97 -34.66 25.08
CA PRO A 182 3.33 -33.51 25.91
C PRO A 182 3.85 -32.35 25.06
N GLY A 183 3.27 -31.16 25.24
CA GLY A 183 3.55 -29.96 24.43
C GLY A 183 2.61 -29.72 23.25
N TYR A 184 1.90 -30.74 22.73
CA TYR A 184 0.88 -30.55 21.70
C TYR A 184 -0.43 -30.05 22.32
N GLN A 185 -0.72 -28.77 22.15
CA GLN A 185 -2.05 -28.18 22.40
C GLN A 185 -3.00 -28.46 21.21
N ASP A 186 -4.32 -28.44 21.43
CA ASP A 186 -5.35 -28.67 20.40
C ASP A 186 -5.19 -27.78 19.15
N ALA A 187 -4.67 -26.57 19.32
CA ALA A 187 -4.35 -25.65 18.21
C ALA A 187 -3.36 -26.25 17.18
N HIS A 188 -2.43 -27.10 17.61
CA HIS A 188 -1.48 -27.78 16.72
C HIS A 188 -2.16 -28.88 15.91
N LYS A 189 -3.08 -29.63 16.53
CA LYS A 189 -3.90 -30.64 15.86
C LYS A 189 -4.78 -29.98 14.78
N ILE A 190 -5.43 -28.87 15.13
CA ILE A 190 -6.20 -28.03 14.21
C ILE A 190 -5.35 -27.56 13.01
N TYR A 191 -4.11 -27.11 13.26
CA TYR A 191 -3.21 -26.66 12.20
C TYR A 191 -2.76 -27.80 11.27
N GLU A 192 -2.50 -28.98 11.83
CA GLU A 192 -2.17 -30.19 11.09
C GLU A 192 -3.35 -30.68 10.22
N GLU A 193 -4.56 -30.72 10.77
CA GLU A 193 -5.80 -31.03 10.03
C GLU A 193 -6.03 -30.03 8.86
N MET A 194 -5.80 -28.73 9.08
CA MET A 194 -5.88 -27.69 8.05
C MET A 194 -4.82 -27.85 6.94
N ARG A 195 -3.56 -28.11 7.32
CA ARG A 195 -2.45 -28.37 6.37
C ARG A 195 -2.78 -29.56 5.47
N ASP A 196 -3.28 -30.65 6.06
CA ASP A 196 -3.60 -31.87 5.32
C ASP A 196 -4.88 -31.72 4.47
N GLN A 197 -5.81 -30.82 4.82
CA GLN A 197 -6.92 -30.42 3.94
C GLN A 197 -6.39 -29.65 2.71
N LEU A 198 -5.51 -28.67 2.90
CA LEU A 198 -4.91 -27.88 1.82
C LEU A 198 -4.06 -28.74 0.88
N ALA A 199 -3.27 -29.69 1.42
CA ALA A 199 -2.50 -30.64 0.61
C ALA A 199 -3.42 -31.48 -0.29
N ARG A 200 -4.53 -32.02 0.23
CA ARG A 200 -5.50 -32.78 -0.56
C ARG A 200 -6.18 -31.95 -1.65
N GLN A 201 -6.42 -30.66 -1.42
CA GLN A 201 -6.93 -29.75 -2.45
C GLN A 201 -5.91 -29.50 -3.57
N ALA A 202 -4.62 -29.38 -3.24
CA ALA A 202 -3.55 -29.14 -4.22
C ALA A 202 -3.29 -30.32 -5.18
N TYR A 203 -3.56 -31.56 -4.76
CA TYR A 203 -3.37 -32.77 -5.59
C TYR A 203 -4.62 -33.20 -6.39
N ALA A 204 -5.71 -32.43 -6.38
CA ALA A 204 -6.92 -32.75 -7.15
C ALA A 204 -6.71 -32.51 -8.66
N LEU A 205 -6.53 -33.58 -9.44
CA LEU A 205 -6.19 -33.53 -10.88
C LEU A 205 -7.22 -32.84 -11.79
N SER A 206 -8.47 -32.70 -11.33
CA SER A 206 -9.48 -31.86 -11.99
C SER A 206 -9.68 -30.58 -11.19
N VAL A 207 -9.52 -29.41 -11.82
CA VAL A 207 -9.84 -28.11 -11.19
C VAL A 207 -11.29 -28.15 -10.68
N PRO A 208 -11.53 -28.15 -9.36
CA PRO A 208 -12.87 -28.31 -8.84
C PRO A 208 -13.71 -27.06 -9.15
N GLU A 209 -15.01 -27.26 -9.37
CA GLU A 209 -15.97 -26.15 -9.48
C GLU A 209 -16.09 -25.47 -8.10
N VAL A 210 -15.36 -24.38 -7.90
CA VAL A 210 -15.24 -23.71 -6.60
C VAL A 210 -16.08 -22.44 -6.48
N VAL A 211 -16.47 -22.15 -5.24
CA VAL A 211 -17.26 -20.99 -4.83
C VAL A 211 -16.53 -20.19 -3.76
N CYS A 212 -17.00 -18.98 -3.49
CA CYS A 212 -16.57 -18.17 -2.35
C CYS A 212 -17.68 -18.16 -1.29
N VAL A 213 -17.28 -18.38 -0.05
CA VAL A 213 -18.14 -18.45 1.15
C VAL A 213 -17.77 -17.28 2.04
N LYS A 214 -18.70 -16.33 2.21
CA LYS A 214 -18.52 -15.24 3.17
C LYS A 214 -19.15 -15.65 4.50
N ALA A 215 -18.33 -15.89 5.50
CA ALA A 215 -18.75 -16.40 6.80
C ALA A 215 -18.66 -15.29 7.86
N TYR A 216 -19.72 -15.12 8.65
CA TYR A 216 -19.77 -14.20 9.78
C TYR A 216 -19.94 -14.99 11.09
N LEU A 217 -19.31 -14.55 12.17
CA LEU A 217 -19.57 -15.09 13.50
C LEU A 217 -20.78 -14.41 14.14
N ALA A 218 -21.67 -15.19 14.75
CA ALA A 218 -22.91 -14.68 15.31
C ALA A 218 -23.40 -15.47 16.54
N VAL A 219 -24.36 -14.90 17.27
CA VAL A 219 -25.02 -15.51 18.42
C VAL A 219 -26.54 -15.46 18.26
N MET A 220 -27.22 -16.52 18.72
CA MET A 220 -28.67 -16.50 18.90
C MET A 220 -29.02 -16.12 20.34
N ILE A 221 -29.35 -14.85 20.55
CA ILE A 221 -29.85 -14.36 21.84
C ILE A 221 -31.24 -14.98 22.11
N PRO A 222 -31.52 -15.54 23.30
CA PRO A 222 -32.83 -16.08 23.64
C PRO A 222 -33.96 -15.06 23.39
N ARG A 223 -35.06 -15.53 22.78
CA ARG A 223 -36.22 -14.73 22.33
C ARG A 223 -35.96 -13.80 21.12
N ALA A 224 -34.72 -13.64 20.65
CA ALA A 224 -34.46 -12.88 19.42
C ALA A 224 -34.90 -13.66 18.16
N LYS A 225 -35.58 -12.99 17.23
CA LYS A 225 -36.03 -13.57 15.95
C LYS A 225 -34.95 -13.62 14.86
N LYS A 226 -33.79 -13.02 15.11
CA LYS A 226 -32.64 -12.95 14.20
C LYS A 226 -31.36 -13.15 15.00
N PRO A 227 -30.30 -13.71 14.41
CA PRO A 227 -28.98 -13.74 15.02
C PRO A 227 -28.41 -12.33 15.17
N THR A 228 -27.56 -12.14 16.17
CA THR A 228 -26.75 -10.93 16.38
C THR A 228 -25.33 -11.24 15.93
N LEU A 229 -24.76 -10.42 15.04
CA LEU A 229 -23.35 -10.56 14.63
C LEU A 229 -22.44 -10.22 15.81
N ILE A 230 -21.34 -10.96 15.96
CA ILE A 230 -20.34 -10.72 17.00
C ILE A 230 -19.28 -9.78 16.42
N SER A 231 -19.40 -8.49 16.75
CA SER A 231 -18.55 -7.44 16.21
C SER A 231 -18.54 -7.46 14.67
N ASP A 232 -17.36 -7.30 14.11
CA ASP A 232 -16.92 -7.29 12.72
C ASP A 232 -16.22 -8.60 12.33
N ILE A 233 -16.44 -9.70 13.07
CA ILE A 233 -15.83 -11.00 12.78
C ILE A 233 -16.48 -11.63 11.54
N VAL A 234 -15.88 -11.35 10.37
CA VAL A 234 -16.29 -11.84 9.06
C VAL A 234 -15.06 -12.16 8.19
N GLU A 235 -15.14 -13.23 7.40
CA GLU A 235 -14.07 -13.61 6.45
C GLU A 235 -14.65 -14.21 5.15
N SER A 236 -13.90 -14.14 4.05
CA SER A 236 -14.29 -14.57 2.69
C SER A 236 -13.47 -15.76 2.21
N ILE A 237 -13.90 -16.97 2.59
CA ILE A 237 -13.23 -18.23 2.28
C ILE A 237 -13.41 -18.57 0.80
N SER A 238 -12.33 -18.48 0.04
CA SER A 238 -12.28 -18.84 -1.38
C SER A 238 -11.98 -20.33 -1.59
N ASN A 239 -12.11 -20.81 -2.84
CA ASN A 239 -11.77 -22.17 -3.27
C ASN A 239 -12.55 -23.32 -2.61
N ILE A 240 -13.70 -23.03 -1.99
CA ILE A 240 -14.60 -24.06 -1.44
C ILE A 240 -15.26 -24.85 -2.59
N PRO A 241 -15.15 -26.19 -2.65
CA PRO A 241 -15.85 -26.98 -3.66
C PRO A 241 -17.37 -26.90 -3.49
N TYR A 242 -18.15 -26.66 -4.55
CA TYR A 242 -19.62 -26.53 -4.40
C TYR A 242 -20.33 -27.81 -3.93
N ARG A 243 -19.67 -28.97 -4.05
CA ARG A 243 -20.15 -30.29 -3.61
C ARG A 243 -19.73 -30.68 -2.19
N ILE A 244 -19.07 -29.78 -1.46
CA ILE A 244 -18.61 -29.98 -0.08
C ILE A 244 -19.71 -30.52 0.85
N GLY A 245 -19.31 -31.35 1.83
CA GLY A 245 -20.18 -31.83 2.89
C GLY A 245 -20.58 -30.74 3.89
N ALA A 246 -21.59 -31.01 4.71
CA ALA A 246 -22.03 -30.10 5.76
C ALA A 246 -20.97 -30.00 6.88
N ASN A 247 -20.38 -31.15 7.27
CA ASN A 247 -19.30 -31.17 8.24
C ASN A 247 -18.05 -30.47 7.70
N ASP A 248 -17.58 -30.83 6.50
CA ASP A 248 -16.42 -30.20 5.87
C ASP A 248 -16.56 -28.68 5.76
N LEU A 249 -17.71 -28.19 5.30
CA LEU A 249 -18.00 -26.76 5.17
C LEU A 249 -18.03 -26.08 6.54
N LYS A 250 -18.66 -26.71 7.53
CA LYS A 250 -18.66 -26.23 8.92
C LYS A 250 -17.24 -26.20 9.48
N THR A 251 -16.39 -27.18 9.17
CA THR A 251 -15.00 -27.26 9.62
C THR A 251 -14.19 -26.12 9.04
N SER A 252 -14.21 -25.93 7.71
CA SER A 252 -13.49 -24.80 7.10
C SER A 252 -13.97 -23.44 7.65
N VAL A 253 -15.28 -23.24 7.82
CA VAL A 253 -15.81 -21.99 8.43
C VAL A 253 -15.42 -21.82 9.90
N TYR A 254 -15.47 -22.90 10.68
CA TYR A 254 -15.07 -22.91 12.10
C TYR A 254 -13.59 -22.61 12.27
N LEU A 255 -12.71 -23.26 11.49
CA LEU A 255 -11.27 -23.05 11.56
C LEU A 255 -10.85 -21.65 11.11
N THR A 256 -11.54 -21.04 10.14
CA THR A 256 -11.30 -19.64 9.75
C THR A 256 -11.71 -18.66 10.85
N LEU A 257 -12.90 -18.81 11.46
CA LEU A 257 -13.43 -17.81 12.39
C LEU A 257 -12.98 -17.99 13.86
N LEU A 258 -12.55 -19.20 14.26
CA LEU A 258 -12.15 -19.48 15.64
C LEU A 258 -10.95 -18.61 16.13
N PRO A 259 -9.85 -18.40 15.37
CA PRO A 259 -8.76 -17.54 15.82
C PRO A 259 -9.20 -16.08 16.03
N MET A 260 -10.10 -15.58 15.18
CA MET A 260 -10.69 -14.24 15.31
C MET A 260 -11.52 -14.14 16.59
N PHE A 261 -12.31 -15.17 16.91
CA PHE A 261 -13.06 -15.24 18.17
C PHE A 261 -12.14 -15.32 19.39
N ILE A 262 -11.10 -16.16 19.38
CA ILE A 262 -10.16 -16.30 20.51
C ILE A 262 -9.50 -14.96 20.83
N LYS A 263 -9.12 -14.19 19.80
CA LYS A 263 -8.60 -12.82 19.93
C LYS A 263 -9.64 -11.86 20.50
N TRP A 264 -10.86 -11.84 19.94
CA TRP A 264 -11.93 -10.92 20.36
C TRP A 264 -12.46 -11.21 21.78
N SER A 265 -12.55 -12.48 22.15
CA SER A 265 -13.12 -12.97 23.42
C SER A 265 -12.11 -13.12 24.56
N MET A 266 -10.86 -12.70 24.32
CA MET A 266 -9.78 -12.68 25.31
C MET A 266 -9.51 -14.09 25.85
N GLY A 267 -9.17 -15.00 24.92
CA GLY A 267 -8.76 -16.37 25.22
C GLY A 267 -9.90 -17.33 25.56
N LEU A 268 -11.15 -17.08 25.15
CA LEU A 268 -12.22 -18.08 25.22
C LEU A 268 -12.27 -18.93 23.95
N THR A 269 -12.65 -20.18 24.14
CA THR A 269 -12.89 -21.15 23.06
C THR A 269 -14.32 -21.69 23.10
N PHE A 270 -14.81 -22.09 21.94
CA PHE A 270 -15.99 -22.93 21.78
C PHE A 270 -15.60 -24.12 20.89
N THR A 271 -16.23 -25.28 21.08
CA THR A 271 -15.92 -26.48 20.31
C THR A 271 -16.64 -26.47 18.96
N PHE A 272 -16.25 -27.39 18.08
CA PHE A 272 -16.92 -27.60 16.80
C PHE A 272 -18.39 -27.98 17.01
N GLU A 273 -18.70 -28.84 17.98
CA GLU A 273 -20.05 -29.35 18.30
C GLU A 273 -20.96 -28.25 18.86
N GLU A 274 -20.40 -27.33 19.65
CA GLU A 274 -21.10 -26.15 20.18
C GLU A 274 -21.56 -25.17 19.08
N ALA A 275 -20.89 -25.18 17.92
CA ALA A 275 -21.17 -24.28 16.81
C ALA A 275 -22.23 -24.83 15.83
N ARG A 276 -23.08 -23.94 15.28
CA ARG A 276 -24.14 -24.28 14.33
C ARG A 276 -24.03 -23.44 13.06
N LEU A 277 -23.84 -24.08 11.90
CA LEU A 277 -23.68 -23.39 10.61
C LEU A 277 -25.04 -23.12 9.96
N ARG A 278 -25.32 -21.87 9.59
CA ARG A 278 -26.61 -21.47 9.01
C ARG A 278 -26.46 -20.63 7.74
N LEU A 279 -27.40 -20.78 6.81
CA LEU A 279 -27.53 -19.93 5.62
C LEU A 279 -28.05 -18.54 6.02
N VAL A 280 -27.41 -17.45 5.58
CA VAL A 280 -27.89 -16.09 5.89
C VAL A 280 -29.24 -15.80 5.24
N SER A 281 -29.49 -16.34 4.04
CA SER A 281 -30.69 -16.04 3.25
C SER A 281 -31.98 -16.73 3.71
N SER A 282 -31.89 -17.92 4.29
CA SER A 282 -33.05 -18.70 4.77
C SER A 282 -33.06 -18.91 6.29
N PHE A 283 -31.94 -18.66 6.96
CA PHE A 283 -31.67 -19.02 8.36
C PHE A 283 -31.83 -20.52 8.69
N GLU A 284 -31.89 -21.35 7.66
CA GLU A 284 -31.81 -22.80 7.69
C GLU A 284 -30.42 -23.26 8.14
N GLU A 285 -30.37 -24.43 8.77
CA GLU A 285 -29.13 -25.00 9.33
C GLU A 285 -28.56 -26.05 8.40
N ILE A 286 -27.27 -25.90 8.09
CA ILE A 286 -26.54 -26.81 7.21
C ILE A 286 -26.15 -28.04 8.04
N LEU A 287 -26.96 -29.08 7.94
CA LEU A 287 -26.78 -30.36 8.61
C LEU A 287 -26.39 -31.46 7.60
N PRO A 288 -25.60 -32.47 8.01
CA PRO A 288 -25.33 -33.65 7.20
C PRO A 288 -26.63 -34.36 6.79
N ARG A 289 -26.67 -34.92 5.58
CA ARG A 289 -27.85 -35.65 5.10
C ARG A 289 -28.00 -36.98 5.83
N PRO A 290 -29.21 -37.38 6.28
CA PRO A 290 -29.44 -38.71 6.86
C PRO A 290 -29.15 -39.89 5.93
N SER A 291 -28.94 -39.64 4.63
CA SER A 291 -28.65 -40.65 3.60
C SER A 291 -27.18 -41.12 3.56
N GLY A 292 -26.43 -40.96 4.64
CA GLY A 292 -25.03 -41.43 4.79
C GLY A 292 -23.97 -40.59 4.07
N GLU A 293 -24.21 -40.20 2.82
CA GLU A 293 -23.28 -39.35 2.06
C GLU A 293 -23.41 -37.87 2.47
N ASP A 294 -22.47 -37.39 3.29
CA ASP A 294 -22.35 -35.96 3.62
C ASP A 294 -21.71 -35.18 2.48
N ILE A 295 -22.48 -34.96 1.41
CA ILE A 295 -22.06 -34.25 0.19
C ILE A 295 -23.14 -33.26 -0.27
N ASN A 296 -22.74 -32.32 -1.12
CA ASN A 296 -23.61 -31.36 -1.79
C ASN A 296 -24.40 -30.45 -0.84
N ALA A 297 -23.82 -30.07 0.30
CA ALA A 297 -24.48 -29.27 1.34
C ALA A 297 -24.92 -27.87 0.85
N ILE A 298 -24.18 -27.28 -0.09
CA ILE A 298 -24.48 -25.97 -0.71
C ILE A 298 -24.71 -26.04 -2.23
N ALA A 299 -24.65 -27.23 -2.85
CA ALA A 299 -24.65 -27.36 -4.32
C ALA A 299 -25.92 -26.81 -4.99
N SER A 300 -27.07 -26.93 -4.31
CA SER A 300 -28.36 -26.37 -4.71
C SER A 300 -28.35 -24.84 -4.91
N HIS A 301 -27.44 -24.11 -4.25
CA HIS A 301 -27.34 -22.65 -4.37
C HIS A 301 -26.62 -22.20 -5.65
N PHE A 302 -25.93 -23.12 -6.33
CA PHE A 302 -25.07 -22.88 -7.49
C PHE A 302 -25.48 -23.65 -8.74
N LEU A 303 -26.12 -24.82 -8.60
CA LEU A 303 -26.67 -25.56 -9.73
C LEU A 303 -27.99 -24.94 -10.21
N LYS A 304 -28.07 -24.64 -11.51
CA LYS A 304 -29.30 -24.21 -12.19
C LYS A 304 -29.68 -25.21 -13.27
N THR A 305 -30.93 -25.68 -13.25
CA THR A 305 -31.45 -26.55 -14.33
C THR A 305 -31.70 -25.71 -15.59
N ARG A 306 -31.04 -26.07 -16.70
CA ARG A 306 -31.24 -25.47 -18.02
C ARG A 306 -31.29 -26.59 -19.05
N ASN A 307 -32.37 -26.66 -19.82
CA ASN A 307 -32.62 -27.71 -20.83
C ASN A 307 -32.39 -29.11 -20.24
N THR A 308 -33.10 -29.42 -19.14
CA THR A 308 -33.01 -30.63 -18.28
C THR A 308 -31.63 -30.97 -17.67
N LYS A 309 -30.55 -30.31 -18.07
CA LYS A 309 -29.21 -30.47 -17.46
C LYS A 309 -29.00 -29.49 -16.32
N GLN A 310 -28.36 -29.93 -15.23
CA GLN A 310 -27.88 -29.03 -14.19
C GLN A 310 -26.57 -28.37 -14.65
N GLN A 311 -26.49 -27.04 -14.61
CA GLN A 311 -25.31 -26.25 -14.95
C GLN A 311 -24.85 -25.46 -13.72
N PHE A 312 -23.56 -25.56 -13.38
CA PHE A 312 -22.94 -24.77 -12.31
C PHE A 312 -22.91 -23.28 -12.68
N ASN A 313 -23.31 -22.43 -11.74
CA ASN A 313 -23.38 -20.98 -11.90
C ASN A 313 -22.21 -20.29 -11.18
N ALA A 314 -21.02 -20.43 -11.75
CA ALA A 314 -19.79 -19.86 -11.21
C ALA A 314 -19.88 -18.32 -11.03
N GLY A 315 -19.54 -17.83 -9.84
CA GLY A 315 -19.45 -16.39 -9.55
C GLY A 315 -20.57 -15.81 -8.68
N LYS A 316 -21.60 -16.58 -8.35
CA LYS A 316 -22.39 -16.31 -7.15
C LYS A 316 -21.54 -16.68 -5.91
N GLY A 317 -21.62 -15.89 -4.84
CA GLY A 317 -21.13 -16.28 -3.51
C GLY A 317 -22.25 -16.81 -2.62
N ILE A 318 -21.91 -17.35 -1.45
CA ILE A 318 -22.89 -17.72 -0.42
C ILE A 318 -22.48 -17.11 0.92
N GLU A 319 -23.46 -16.62 1.66
CA GLU A 319 -23.25 -16.01 2.98
C GLU A 319 -23.72 -16.97 4.08
N LEU A 320 -22.86 -17.21 5.07
CA LEU A 320 -23.10 -18.14 6.17
C LEU A 320 -22.90 -17.47 7.53
N HIS A 321 -23.72 -17.86 8.51
CA HIS A 321 -23.52 -17.55 9.92
C HIS A 321 -22.97 -18.79 10.64
N LEU A 322 -21.85 -18.63 11.35
CA LEU A 322 -21.42 -19.57 12.37
C LEU A 322 -22.00 -19.13 13.72
N ILE A 323 -23.05 -19.80 14.17
CA ILE A 323 -23.75 -19.48 15.42
C ILE A 323 -23.02 -20.16 16.59
N ILE A 324 -22.55 -19.38 17.56
CA ILE A 324 -22.00 -19.90 18.84
C ILE A 324 -23.07 -19.93 19.94
N PRO A 325 -22.87 -20.70 21.03
CA PRO A 325 -23.77 -20.70 22.18
C PRO A 325 -23.85 -19.33 22.85
N HIS A 326 -25.06 -18.92 23.26
CA HIS A 326 -25.28 -17.67 23.97
C HIS A 326 -24.47 -17.56 25.27
N THR A 327 -24.24 -18.68 25.96
CA THR A 327 -23.37 -18.76 27.15
C THR A 327 -21.93 -18.37 26.86
N LYS A 328 -21.37 -18.80 25.72
CA LYS A 328 -20.00 -18.44 25.28
C LYS A 328 -19.88 -16.96 24.95
N PHE A 329 -20.90 -16.40 24.28
CA PHE A 329 -20.98 -14.97 24.01
C PHE A 329 -21.07 -14.13 25.30
N LEU A 330 -21.94 -14.50 26.26
CA LEU A 330 -22.03 -13.80 27.54
C LEU A 330 -20.73 -13.86 28.35
N ALA A 331 -20.04 -15.01 28.37
CA ALA A 331 -18.75 -15.14 29.04
C ALA A 331 -17.66 -14.25 28.40
N ALA A 332 -17.68 -14.09 27.08
CA ALA A 332 -16.75 -13.20 26.37
C ALA A 332 -17.03 -11.72 26.68
N GLU A 333 -18.28 -11.29 26.62
CA GLU A 333 -18.67 -9.93 27.02
C GLU A 333 -18.33 -9.66 28.49
N GLN A 334 -18.50 -10.64 29.40
CA GLN A 334 -18.09 -10.51 30.80
C GLN A 334 -16.57 -10.33 30.97
N ARG A 335 -15.73 -11.06 30.22
CA ARG A 335 -14.27 -10.86 30.23
C ARG A 335 -13.89 -9.46 29.75
N ARG A 336 -14.38 -9.07 28.57
CA ARG A 336 -14.07 -7.78 27.93
C ARG A 336 -14.43 -6.59 28.83
N ASN A 337 -15.64 -6.61 29.40
CA ASN A 337 -16.09 -5.57 30.34
C ASN A 337 -15.31 -5.59 31.68
N GLY A 338 -14.80 -6.75 32.09
CA GLY A 338 -13.96 -6.87 33.29
C GLY A 338 -12.56 -6.28 33.10
N GLU A 339 -11.97 -6.50 31.93
CA GLU A 339 -10.62 -5.99 31.61
C GLU A 339 -10.63 -4.47 31.35
N GLU A 340 -11.67 -3.93 30.71
CA GLU A 340 -11.88 -2.47 30.56
C GLU A 340 -11.97 -1.76 31.93
N VAL A 341 -12.59 -2.40 32.93
CA VAL A 341 -12.65 -1.89 34.32
C VAL A 341 -11.30 -2.03 35.04
N ALA A 342 -10.51 -3.05 34.74
CA ALA A 342 -9.16 -3.21 35.30
C ALA A 342 -8.17 -2.18 34.73
N GLU A 343 -8.15 -1.96 33.41
CA GLU A 343 -7.32 -0.93 32.76
C GLU A 343 -7.74 0.49 33.17
N SER A 344 -9.04 0.72 33.41
CA SER A 344 -9.51 2.00 33.94
C SER A 344 -8.93 2.30 35.33
N LYS A 345 -8.93 1.31 36.23
CA LYS A 345 -8.40 1.47 37.60
C LYS A 345 -6.88 1.66 37.64
N SER A 346 -6.13 0.92 36.82
CA SER A 346 -4.66 1.01 36.81
C SER A 346 -4.12 2.37 36.34
N ARG A 347 -4.97 3.24 35.78
CA ARG A 347 -4.61 4.62 35.45
C ARG A 347 -4.80 5.59 36.61
N ASP A 348 -5.87 5.46 37.39
CA ASP A 348 -6.17 6.37 38.52
C ASP A 348 -5.25 6.14 39.74
N ASP A 349 -4.76 4.92 39.96
CA ASP A 349 -3.86 4.59 41.10
C ASP A 349 -2.40 5.06 40.91
N THR A 350 -2.10 5.92 39.93
CA THR A 350 -0.77 6.54 39.76
C THR A 350 -0.58 7.67 40.78
N PRO A 351 0.31 7.58 41.78
CA PRO A 351 0.35 8.59 42.85
C PRO A 351 0.87 9.94 42.32
N HIS A 352 0.01 10.96 42.34
CA HIS A 352 0.44 12.35 42.12
C HIS A 352 1.38 12.78 43.26
N ALA A 353 2.68 12.78 42.99
CA ALA A 353 3.69 13.28 43.92
C ALA A 353 3.42 14.76 44.24
N THR A 354 3.04 15.05 45.49
CA THR A 354 2.73 16.40 45.95
C THR A 354 4.00 17.25 46.02
N ALA A 355 4.12 18.21 45.10
CA ALA A 355 5.18 19.21 45.15
C ALA A 355 5.01 20.10 46.41
N ALA A 356 5.99 20.09 47.30
CA ALA A 356 6.02 20.93 48.48
C ALA A 356 6.40 22.38 48.12
N SER A 357 5.90 23.34 48.90
CA SER A 357 6.19 24.77 48.73
C SER A 357 7.58 25.15 49.25
N SER A 358 8.29 25.99 48.50
CA SER A 358 9.30 26.91 49.06
C SER A 358 9.01 28.32 48.56
N SER A 359 9.08 29.30 49.46
CA SER A 359 9.03 30.73 49.13
C SER A 359 10.44 31.30 48.94
N ASP A 360 10.47 32.57 48.54
CA ASP A 360 11.59 33.52 48.67
C ASP A 360 12.93 33.20 47.97
N ILE A 361 13.26 33.97 46.92
CA ILE A 361 14.19 35.10 47.06
C ILE A 361 14.17 36.03 45.81
N GLN A 362 13.89 37.31 46.08
CA GLN A 362 14.27 38.58 45.42
C GLN A 362 14.44 38.73 43.88
N HIS A 363 13.90 39.85 43.39
CA HIS A 363 14.18 40.44 42.08
C HIS A 363 15.65 40.84 41.89
N LEU A 364 16.19 40.58 40.69
CA LEU A 364 17.09 41.48 39.96
C LEU A 364 16.81 41.37 38.45
N SER A 365 17.25 42.35 37.64
CA SER A 365 16.67 42.60 36.30
C SER A 365 17.64 42.44 35.12
N SER A 366 17.07 42.02 33.97
CA SER A 366 17.60 42.16 32.60
C SER A 366 18.79 41.28 32.20
N PRO A 367 19.09 41.12 30.88
CA PRO A 367 18.31 41.43 29.68
C PRO A 367 18.03 40.21 28.77
N ALA A 368 17.28 40.41 27.68
CA ALA A 368 17.07 39.39 26.65
C ALA A 368 18.28 39.23 25.71
N LEU A 369 18.57 37.99 25.29
CA LEU A 369 19.56 37.68 24.24
C LEU A 369 18.86 37.30 22.93
N VAL A 370 19.06 38.13 21.91
CA VAL A 370 18.70 37.82 20.52
C VAL A 370 19.93 37.26 19.81
N LEU A 371 19.90 35.99 19.41
CA LEU A 371 20.95 35.38 18.59
C LEU A 371 20.62 35.52 17.10
N SER A 372 21.15 36.57 16.47
CA SER A 372 21.08 36.80 15.03
C SER A 372 22.11 35.94 14.29
N VAL A 373 21.66 35.13 13.33
CA VAL A 373 22.55 34.39 12.41
C VAL A 373 23.18 35.37 11.41
N VAL A 374 24.51 35.37 11.29
CA VAL A 374 25.26 36.25 10.37
C VAL A 374 26.00 35.42 9.32
N SER A 375 25.83 35.80 8.05
CA SER A 375 26.48 35.16 6.89
C SER A 375 27.87 35.76 6.62
N PRO A 376 28.89 34.96 6.26
CA PRO A 376 30.15 35.49 5.75
C PRO A 376 30.11 35.71 4.22
N SER A 377 30.60 36.85 3.73
CA SER A 377 30.89 37.01 2.30
C SER A 377 31.98 38.04 1.99
N LYS A 378 33.06 37.52 1.40
CA LYS A 378 34.03 38.16 0.46
C LYS A 378 34.95 39.29 0.95
N ASN A 379 36.21 39.12 0.51
CA ASN A 379 37.20 40.12 0.09
C ASN A 379 37.81 41.09 1.12
N LEU A 380 39.14 41.02 1.22
CA LEU A 380 40.02 42.18 1.33
C LEU A 380 41.33 41.89 0.54
N GLN A 381 42.11 42.92 0.20
CA GLN A 381 43.19 42.84 -0.80
C GLN A 381 44.53 43.42 -0.30
N ASN A 382 45.60 43.05 -1.02
CA ASN A 382 46.82 43.80 -1.31
C ASN A 382 47.97 43.92 -0.28
N GLY A 383 49.16 43.56 -0.77
CA GLY A 383 50.46 44.18 -0.45
C GLY A 383 51.42 43.32 0.40
N ALA A 384 52.74 43.32 0.17
CA ALA A 384 53.56 43.75 -0.99
C ALA A 384 55.02 43.26 -0.78
N GLN A 385 55.82 43.04 -1.84
CA GLN A 385 57.22 43.56 -2.01
C GLN A 385 58.07 42.87 -3.12
N CYS A 386 58.83 43.73 -3.81
CA CYS A 386 60.16 43.62 -4.42
C CYS A 386 60.73 42.31 -5.04
N SER A 387 61.16 42.44 -6.31
CA SER A 387 62.17 41.61 -6.99
C SER A 387 63.62 41.94 -6.54
N PRO A 388 64.65 41.21 -7.02
CA PRO A 388 65.38 41.72 -8.20
C PRO A 388 65.85 40.69 -9.26
N HIS A 389 66.11 41.21 -10.46
CA HIS A 389 66.78 40.58 -11.62
C HIS A 389 68.33 40.67 -11.49
N PRO A 390 69.20 39.99 -12.29
CA PRO A 390 69.26 39.97 -13.78
C PRO A 390 69.63 38.57 -14.41
N VAL A 391 69.84 38.33 -15.73
CA VAL A 391 70.90 38.84 -16.64
C VAL A 391 70.68 38.42 -18.13
N LYS A 392 70.59 39.41 -19.07
CA LYS A 392 71.08 39.42 -20.50
C LYS A 392 70.54 38.32 -21.49
N ARG A 393 70.55 38.40 -22.84
CA ARG A 393 70.93 39.32 -23.97
C ARG A 393 70.32 38.69 -25.28
N LYS A 394 70.18 39.25 -26.50
CA LYS A 394 70.28 40.60 -27.13
C LYS A 394 69.73 40.50 -28.61
N LEU A 395 69.14 41.56 -29.18
CA LEU A 395 68.93 41.83 -30.65
C LEU A 395 67.95 40.91 -31.46
N SER A 396 67.30 41.35 -32.56
CA SER A 396 67.23 42.68 -33.23
C SER A 396 65.99 42.89 -34.13
N LEU A 397 65.51 44.15 -34.19
CA LEU A 397 64.68 44.80 -35.24
C LEU A 397 65.60 45.76 -36.05
N PRO A 398 65.18 46.68 -36.98
CA PRO A 398 63.86 47.15 -37.47
C PRO A 398 63.83 47.23 -39.05
N PRO A 399 63.09 48.11 -39.81
CA PRO A 399 62.04 49.11 -39.48
C PRO A 399 60.75 49.17 -40.37
N VAL A 400 59.89 50.11 -39.97
CA VAL A 400 58.61 50.66 -40.52
C VAL A 400 58.89 51.79 -41.57
N PRO A 401 57.96 52.41 -42.38
CA PRO A 401 56.48 52.34 -42.52
C PRO A 401 55.88 52.15 -43.96
N SER A 402 54.54 52.03 -44.09
CA SER A 402 53.63 52.97 -44.85
C SER A 402 52.22 52.40 -45.18
N THR A 403 51.30 53.29 -45.57
CA THR A 403 49.84 53.10 -45.86
C THR A 403 49.54 53.14 -47.39
N PRO A 404 48.30 53.04 -47.95
CA PRO A 404 46.96 52.78 -47.37
C PRO A 404 46.17 51.55 -47.97
N PRO A 405 45.04 51.64 -48.74
CA PRO A 405 43.75 51.18 -48.21
C PRO A 405 42.96 50.12 -49.04
N ARG A 406 41.87 49.63 -48.43
CA ARG A 406 40.71 48.90 -49.02
C ARG A 406 40.98 47.61 -49.81
N LYS A 407 40.49 46.50 -49.28
CA LYS A 407 39.96 45.36 -50.07
C LYS A 407 38.48 45.13 -49.74
N PRO A 408 37.69 44.45 -50.59
CA PRO A 408 36.26 44.27 -50.37
C PRO A 408 35.95 43.43 -49.13
N ARG A 409 34.69 43.46 -48.68
CA ARG A 409 34.13 42.33 -47.92
C ARG A 409 34.22 41.09 -48.81
N THR A 410 35.15 40.20 -48.51
CA THR A 410 34.95 38.79 -48.82
C THR A 410 33.64 38.38 -48.18
N LEU A 411 32.73 37.78 -48.95
CA LEU A 411 31.73 36.88 -48.38
C LEU A 411 32.47 35.89 -47.49
N ASP A 412 32.05 35.75 -46.24
CA ASP A 412 32.65 34.77 -45.33
C ASP A 412 32.69 33.42 -46.04
N ALA A 413 33.88 32.85 -46.16
CA ALA A 413 34.07 31.59 -46.88
C ALA A 413 33.27 30.52 -46.17
N ALA A 414 32.07 30.24 -46.68
CA ALA A 414 31.05 29.49 -45.97
C ALA A 414 31.62 28.14 -45.55
N VAL A 415 31.88 28.00 -44.25
CA VAL A 415 32.57 26.84 -43.70
C VAL A 415 31.67 25.64 -43.95
N SER A 416 32.01 24.88 -44.99
CA SER A 416 31.26 23.70 -45.39
C SER A 416 31.15 22.79 -44.16
N PRO A 417 29.94 22.47 -43.69
CA PRO A 417 29.77 21.71 -42.44
C PRO A 417 30.53 20.39 -42.56
N ASP A 418 31.21 19.96 -41.48
CA ASP A 418 31.97 18.70 -41.47
C ASP A 418 31.14 17.59 -42.11
N VAL A 419 31.59 17.12 -43.27
CA VAL A 419 30.86 16.14 -44.09
C VAL A 419 30.65 14.86 -43.28
N SER A 420 31.52 14.59 -42.31
CA SER A 420 31.38 13.49 -41.35
C SER A 420 30.25 13.74 -40.35
N ALA A 421 30.15 14.93 -39.75
CA ALA A 421 29.06 15.33 -38.86
C ALA A 421 27.73 15.41 -39.58
N LEU A 422 27.69 16.00 -40.77
CA LEU A 422 26.50 16.06 -41.62
C LEU A 422 26.07 14.65 -42.05
N ARG A 423 27.00 13.78 -42.46
CA ARG A 423 26.71 12.37 -42.75
C ARG A 423 26.20 11.62 -41.52
N ARG A 424 26.79 11.81 -40.33
CA ARG A 424 26.30 11.23 -39.07
C ARG A 424 24.87 11.71 -38.75
N ALA A 425 24.58 13.00 -38.91
CA ALA A 425 23.25 13.56 -38.68
C ALA A 425 22.20 13.04 -39.69
N LEU A 426 22.56 12.95 -40.97
CA LEU A 426 21.70 12.38 -42.02
C LEU A 426 21.51 10.87 -41.89
N GLN A 427 22.50 10.13 -41.40
CA GLN A 427 22.37 8.70 -41.08
C GLN A 427 21.58 8.45 -39.80
N ALA A 428 21.62 9.38 -38.83
CA ALA A 428 20.74 9.36 -37.66
C ALA A 428 19.29 9.70 -38.01
N GLN A 429 19.04 10.42 -39.12
CA GLN A 429 17.71 10.46 -39.76
C GLN A 429 17.44 9.16 -40.53
N ALA A 430 17.31 8.07 -39.79
CA ALA A 430 16.71 6.86 -40.30
C ALA A 430 15.34 7.20 -40.93
N ILE A 431 15.08 6.63 -42.11
CA ILE A 431 13.72 6.60 -42.68
C ILE A 431 12.79 6.11 -41.57
N PRO A 432 11.59 6.69 -41.38
CA PRO A 432 10.61 6.18 -40.43
C PRO A 432 10.24 4.73 -40.74
N ILE A 433 10.98 3.80 -40.13
CA ILE A 433 10.55 2.43 -39.90
C ILE A 433 9.15 2.54 -39.30
N SER A 434 8.21 1.73 -39.79
CA SER A 434 6.79 1.78 -39.44
C SER A 434 6.51 1.37 -37.98
N GLN A 435 7.03 2.16 -37.03
CA GLN A 435 6.53 2.20 -35.67
C GLN A 435 5.02 2.49 -35.76
N PRO A 436 4.17 1.66 -35.14
CA PRO A 436 2.72 1.79 -35.27
C PRO A 436 2.30 3.18 -34.76
N ASN A 437 1.63 3.93 -35.65
CA ASN A 437 1.25 5.34 -35.54
C ASN A 437 1.41 5.94 -34.12
N LEU A 438 2.46 6.75 -33.95
CA LEU A 438 2.93 7.28 -32.67
C LEU A 438 1.78 7.69 -31.73
N PRO A 439 1.82 7.29 -30.44
CA PRO A 439 0.76 7.58 -29.47
C PRO A 439 0.60 9.06 -29.12
N PHE A 440 1.36 9.97 -29.75
CA PHE A 440 1.23 11.43 -29.62
C PHE A 440 -0.20 11.95 -29.84
N LEU A 441 -1.00 11.32 -30.71
CA LEU A 441 -2.41 11.67 -30.92
C LEU A 441 -3.36 11.11 -29.83
N THR A 442 -2.82 10.38 -28.85
CA THR A 442 -3.58 9.72 -27.78
C THR A 442 -3.18 10.17 -26.38
N LEU A 443 -1.94 10.64 -26.20
CA LEU A 443 -1.49 11.28 -24.96
C LEU A 443 -2.37 12.50 -24.64
N ARG A 444 -2.83 12.57 -23.39
CA ARG A 444 -3.45 13.77 -22.83
C ARG A 444 -2.47 14.49 -21.90
N THR A 445 -2.61 15.80 -21.87
CA THR A 445 -1.83 16.71 -21.04
C THR A 445 -2.67 17.14 -19.86
N PHE A 446 -2.20 16.87 -18.64
CA PHE A 446 -2.85 17.27 -17.39
C PHE A 446 -1.92 18.21 -16.61
N LYS A 447 -2.48 19.16 -15.87
CA LYS A 447 -1.73 19.88 -14.84
C LYS A 447 -1.85 19.12 -13.53
N ALA A 448 -0.70 18.92 -12.87
CA ALA A 448 -0.58 18.11 -11.68
C ALA A 448 0.06 18.91 -10.54
N LEU A 449 -0.48 18.75 -9.34
CA LEU A 449 0.17 19.10 -8.09
C LEU A 449 0.90 17.85 -7.59
N LEU A 450 2.23 17.94 -7.49
CA LEU A 450 3.10 16.84 -7.11
C LEU A 450 3.72 17.08 -5.74
N ARG A 451 3.46 16.18 -4.79
CA ARG A 451 4.20 16.07 -3.52
C ARG A 451 5.29 15.03 -3.71
N ILE A 452 6.50 15.48 -4.01
CA ILE A 452 7.68 14.61 -4.09
C ILE A 452 7.97 14.08 -2.68
N ILE A 453 8.11 12.76 -2.55
CA ILE A 453 8.51 12.13 -1.29
C ILE A 453 10.04 12.04 -1.29
N PRO A 454 10.75 12.81 -0.44
CA PRO A 454 12.20 12.72 -0.38
C PRO A 454 12.64 11.38 0.22
N PRO A 455 13.84 10.87 -0.10
CA PRO A 455 14.47 9.82 0.70
C PRO A 455 14.61 10.26 2.16
N ILE A 456 14.16 9.43 3.09
CA ILE A 456 14.22 9.69 4.55
C ILE A 456 15.19 8.69 5.17
N SER A 457 16.11 9.14 6.01
CA SER A 457 17.05 8.24 6.68
C SER A 457 16.35 7.42 7.77
N LEU A 458 16.84 6.20 8.03
CA LEU A 458 16.31 5.35 9.10
C LEU A 458 16.39 6.04 10.48
N SER A 459 17.39 6.89 10.71
CA SER A 459 17.49 7.70 11.94
C SER A 459 16.37 8.75 12.04
N ALA A 460 16.01 9.42 10.94
CA ALA A 460 14.90 10.39 10.96
C ALA A 460 13.55 9.70 11.18
N LEU A 461 13.32 8.51 10.59
CA LEU A 461 12.12 7.69 10.82
C LEU A 461 12.00 7.18 12.27
N ILE A 462 13.13 6.96 12.96
CA ILE A 462 13.15 6.57 14.37
C ILE A 462 12.87 7.77 15.29
N THR A 463 13.44 8.94 15.00
CA THR A 463 13.23 10.17 15.78
C THR A 463 11.82 10.74 15.61
N ASP A 464 11.29 10.73 14.39
CA ASP A 464 9.92 11.15 14.08
C ASP A 464 9.29 10.22 13.03
N PRO A 465 8.57 9.16 13.46
CA PRO A 465 7.85 8.28 12.55
C PRO A 465 6.80 8.99 11.68
N THR A 466 6.31 10.17 12.11
CA THR A 466 5.29 10.94 11.39
C THR A 466 5.86 11.66 10.15
N THR A 467 7.19 11.70 9.99
CA THR A 467 7.84 12.09 8.72
C THR A 467 7.48 11.15 7.55
N SER A 468 7.04 9.91 7.84
CA SER A 468 6.56 8.98 6.82
C SER A 468 5.14 9.26 6.30
N ASP A 469 4.44 10.24 6.88
CA ASP A 469 3.07 10.59 6.49
C ASP A 469 3.00 11.75 5.49
N VAL A 470 2.32 11.51 4.36
CA VAL A 470 2.21 12.45 3.23
C VAL A 470 1.65 13.84 3.61
N PRO A 471 0.70 13.99 4.56
CA PRO A 471 0.29 15.30 5.05
C PRO A 471 1.42 16.12 5.70
N ASN A 472 2.43 15.45 6.28
CA ASN A 472 3.50 16.07 7.07
C ASN A 472 4.75 16.38 6.23
N THR A 473 4.78 16.05 4.93
CA THR A 473 5.90 16.43 4.06
C THR A 473 6.02 17.94 4.00
N THR A 474 7.09 18.50 4.58
CA THR A 474 7.33 19.96 4.67
C THR A 474 7.57 20.62 3.30
N ALA A 475 7.89 19.84 2.27
CA ALA A 475 8.04 20.32 0.90
C ALA A 475 6.68 20.79 0.33
N PRO A 476 6.58 22.03 -0.19
CA PRO A 476 5.35 22.51 -0.82
C PRO A 476 5.05 21.74 -2.12
N PRO A 477 3.77 21.52 -2.48
CA PRO A 477 3.42 20.86 -3.74
C PRO A 477 3.99 21.60 -4.96
N MET A 478 4.71 20.86 -5.80
CA MET A 478 5.28 21.37 -7.04
C MET A 478 4.27 21.24 -8.18
N GLN A 479 4.03 22.31 -8.95
CA GLN A 479 3.30 22.20 -10.21
C GLN A 479 4.16 21.51 -11.28
N ALA A 480 3.57 20.57 -12.00
CA ALA A 480 4.15 19.92 -13.17
C ALA A 480 3.07 19.65 -14.24
N THR A 481 3.52 19.25 -15.43
CA THR A 481 2.65 18.81 -16.52
C THR A 481 2.84 17.32 -16.74
N LEU A 482 1.74 16.58 -16.74
CA LEU A 482 1.67 15.13 -16.78
C LEU A 482 1.12 14.67 -18.14
N PHE A 483 1.83 13.78 -18.83
CA PHE A 483 1.48 13.30 -20.17
C PHE A 483 1.25 11.79 -20.19
N PHE A 484 0.01 11.34 -20.37
CA PHE A 484 -0.34 9.92 -20.54
C PHE A 484 -1.66 9.76 -21.31
N ASP A 485 -1.89 8.63 -21.99
CA ASP A 485 -3.24 8.31 -22.49
C ASP A 485 -4.02 7.57 -21.39
N PRO A 486 -5.08 8.16 -20.81
CA PRO A 486 -5.89 7.48 -19.79
C PRO A 486 -6.64 6.26 -20.34
N ARG A 487 -6.75 6.11 -21.67
CA ARG A 487 -7.33 4.92 -22.33
C ARG A 487 -6.30 3.81 -22.58
N SER A 488 -5.01 4.06 -22.33
CA SER A 488 -3.99 3.04 -22.44
C SER A 488 -4.29 1.88 -21.48
N LYS A 489 -4.18 0.64 -21.98
CA LYS A 489 -4.47 -0.57 -21.19
C LYS A 489 -3.47 -0.67 -20.03
N PRO A 490 -3.89 -0.52 -18.76
CA PRO A 490 -2.98 -0.59 -17.63
C PRO A 490 -2.44 -2.02 -17.44
N LYS A 491 -1.21 -2.13 -16.89
CA LYS A 491 -0.76 -3.37 -16.24
C LYS A 491 -1.50 -3.47 -14.89
N TYR A 492 -2.15 -4.60 -14.61
CA TYR A 492 -2.86 -4.81 -13.33
C TYR A 492 -2.06 -5.73 -12.41
N GLY A 493 -1.76 -5.25 -11.20
CA GLY A 493 -1.41 -6.09 -10.05
C GLY A 493 -2.67 -6.54 -9.29
N ALA A 494 -2.48 -7.07 -8.07
CA ALA A 494 -3.56 -7.60 -7.24
C ALA A 494 -4.64 -6.56 -6.89
N PHE A 495 -4.24 -5.34 -6.49
CA PHE A 495 -5.14 -4.24 -6.14
C PHE A 495 -4.76 -2.89 -6.75
N LYS A 496 -3.61 -2.79 -7.43
CA LYS A 496 -3.11 -1.59 -8.13
C LYS A 496 -3.15 -1.75 -9.65
N ALA A 497 -3.54 -0.69 -10.34
CA ALA A 497 -3.45 -0.54 -11.79
C ALA A 497 -2.32 0.45 -12.12
N ALA A 498 -1.42 0.06 -13.03
CA ALA A 498 -0.27 0.84 -13.45
C ALA A 498 -0.43 1.30 -14.92
N GLN A 499 -0.34 2.61 -15.16
CA GLN A 499 -0.21 3.24 -16.47
C GLN A 499 1.17 3.89 -16.61
N PHE A 500 1.55 4.26 -17.84
CA PHE A 500 2.86 4.84 -18.13
C PHE A 500 2.72 6.20 -18.81
N GLY A 501 3.65 7.10 -18.51
CA GLY A 501 3.61 8.47 -19.00
C GLY A 501 4.92 9.21 -18.81
N PHE A 502 4.83 10.53 -18.96
CA PHE A 502 5.96 11.46 -18.87
C PHE A 502 5.59 12.68 -18.02
N LEU A 503 6.62 13.34 -17.48
CA LEU A 503 6.54 14.68 -16.91
C LEU A 503 7.20 15.71 -17.84
N ASP A 504 6.89 17.00 -17.68
CA ASP A 504 7.56 18.11 -18.38
C ASP A 504 9.01 18.35 -17.92
N LYS A 505 9.44 17.70 -16.85
CA LYS A 505 10.76 17.82 -16.22
C LYS A 505 11.09 16.53 -15.48
N ALA A 506 12.37 16.14 -15.49
CA ALA A 506 12.85 15.04 -14.67
C ALA A 506 12.96 15.52 -13.22
N ILE A 507 12.17 14.92 -12.33
CA ILE A 507 12.10 15.26 -10.90
C ILE A 507 12.14 14.02 -9.99
N LEU A 508 12.21 12.82 -10.58
CA LEU A 508 12.32 11.54 -9.88
C LEU A 508 13.65 10.86 -10.27
N GLY A 509 14.17 10.08 -9.34
CA GLY A 509 15.55 9.58 -9.37
C GLY A 509 16.54 10.52 -8.67
N PRO A 510 17.83 10.15 -8.62
CA PRO A 510 18.89 10.95 -8.00
C PRO A 510 19.16 12.24 -8.77
N SER A 511 19.85 13.19 -8.14
CA SER A 511 20.33 14.41 -8.78
C SER A 511 21.14 14.08 -10.05
N GLY A 512 20.73 14.63 -11.20
CA GLY A 512 21.29 14.28 -12.51
C GLY A 512 20.54 13.17 -13.27
N SER A 513 19.39 12.70 -12.76
CA SER A 513 18.44 11.89 -13.53
C SER A 513 17.73 12.76 -14.58
N ASP A 514 17.99 12.52 -15.86
CA ASP A 514 17.28 13.15 -16.99
C ASP A 514 15.95 12.44 -17.36
N SER A 515 15.55 11.39 -16.62
CA SER A 515 14.36 10.60 -16.97
C SER A 515 13.06 11.33 -16.63
N THR A 516 12.37 11.81 -17.66
CA THR A 516 10.97 12.28 -17.58
C THR A 516 9.94 11.14 -17.52
N ARG A 517 10.34 9.90 -17.83
CA ARG A 517 9.45 8.72 -17.86
C ARG A 517 9.06 8.28 -16.46
N ILE A 518 7.77 7.95 -16.29
CA ILE A 518 7.18 7.58 -15.00
C ILE A 518 6.19 6.41 -15.11
N CYS A 519 6.00 5.73 -13.98
CA CYS A 519 4.88 4.82 -13.72
C CYS A 519 3.81 5.55 -12.89
N LEU A 520 2.53 5.44 -13.28
CA LEU A 520 1.39 6.00 -12.55
C LEU A 520 0.56 4.85 -11.97
N LYS A 521 0.43 4.76 -10.65
CA LYS A 521 -0.33 3.72 -9.94
C LYS A 521 -1.59 4.30 -9.28
N GLN A 522 -2.71 3.58 -9.39
CA GLN A 522 -3.94 3.82 -8.63
C GLN A 522 -4.46 2.50 -8.06
N CYS A 523 -5.09 2.55 -6.89
CA CYS A 523 -5.80 1.40 -6.32
C CYS A 523 -7.15 1.22 -7.03
N TYR A 524 -7.62 -0.02 -7.15
CA TYR A 524 -8.92 -0.35 -7.75
C TYR A 524 -9.74 -1.31 -6.89
N TYR A 525 -11.06 -1.18 -6.94
CA TYR A 525 -12.00 -2.21 -6.48
C TYR A 525 -12.54 -3.01 -7.65
N GLN A 526 -13.07 -4.19 -7.34
CA GLN A 526 -13.65 -5.11 -8.31
C GLN A 526 -15.07 -5.48 -7.87
N THR A 527 -16.05 -5.22 -8.73
CA THR A 527 -17.47 -5.52 -8.46
C THR A 527 -17.88 -6.88 -9.04
N ASP A 528 -17.58 -7.09 -10.31
CA ASP A 528 -17.78 -8.34 -11.05
C ASP A 528 -16.44 -8.99 -11.40
N LYS A 529 -16.42 -10.29 -11.74
CA LYS A 529 -15.21 -11.08 -12.08
C LYS A 529 -14.30 -10.54 -13.20
N SER A 530 -14.66 -9.45 -13.89
CA SER A 530 -13.84 -8.81 -14.94
C SER A 530 -13.75 -7.28 -14.90
N LYS A 531 -14.56 -6.58 -14.09
CA LYS A 531 -14.61 -5.10 -14.09
C LYS A 531 -13.89 -4.53 -12.88
N ARG A 532 -12.86 -3.72 -13.18
CA ARG A 532 -12.06 -2.98 -12.20
C ARG A 532 -12.38 -1.50 -12.31
N PHE A 533 -12.57 -0.85 -11.17
CA PHE A 533 -12.87 0.58 -11.08
C PHE A 533 -11.87 1.25 -10.14
N PRO A 534 -11.27 2.39 -10.49
CA PRO A 534 -10.46 3.15 -9.54
C PRO A 534 -11.34 3.58 -8.36
N TYR A 535 -10.80 3.52 -7.15
CA TYR A 535 -11.46 4.09 -5.97
C TYR A 535 -11.67 5.61 -6.15
N PRO A 536 -12.70 6.20 -5.50
CA PRO A 536 -12.84 7.65 -5.34
C PRO A 536 -11.61 8.29 -4.70
N ASP A 537 -11.35 9.56 -5.00
CA ASP A 537 -10.11 10.27 -4.62
C ASP A 537 -9.78 10.22 -3.11
N SER A 538 -10.78 10.44 -2.26
CA SER A 538 -10.64 10.35 -0.79
C SER A 538 -10.24 8.96 -0.28
N GLN A 539 -10.59 7.91 -1.04
CA GLN A 539 -10.19 6.53 -0.75
C GLN A 539 -8.87 6.16 -1.43
N GLN A 540 -8.52 6.74 -2.58
CA GLN A 540 -7.20 6.57 -3.20
C GLN A 540 -6.08 6.99 -2.24
N LEU A 541 -6.18 8.18 -1.64
CA LEU A 541 -5.15 8.66 -0.72
C LEU A 541 -4.99 7.72 0.50
N GLN A 542 -6.09 7.27 1.08
CA GLN A 542 -6.09 6.32 2.21
C GLN A 542 -5.47 4.97 1.84
N LEU A 543 -5.70 4.47 0.63
CA LEU A 543 -5.16 3.19 0.15
C LEU A 543 -3.74 3.28 -0.41
N LEU A 544 -3.27 4.47 -0.79
CA LEU A 544 -1.90 4.70 -1.25
C LEU A 544 -0.94 5.09 -0.11
N GLN A 545 -1.45 5.61 1.02
CA GLN A 545 -0.63 5.99 2.17
C GLN A 545 0.18 4.81 2.78
N PRO A 546 -0.37 3.58 2.95
CA PRO A 546 0.43 2.42 3.34
C PRO A 546 1.55 2.07 2.35
N GLU A 547 1.28 2.15 1.04
CA GLU A 547 2.26 1.87 -0.03
C GLU A 547 3.41 2.88 -0.03
N ILE A 548 3.10 4.16 0.23
CA ILE A 548 4.09 5.22 0.39
C ILE A 548 4.92 4.99 1.64
N ARG A 549 4.31 4.67 2.79
CA ARG A 549 5.04 4.30 4.02
C ARG A 549 5.97 3.11 3.81
N CYS A 550 5.49 2.03 3.18
CA CYS A 550 6.32 0.86 2.82
C CYS A 550 7.51 1.27 1.95
N SER A 551 7.30 2.14 0.96
CA SER A 551 8.35 2.60 0.05
C SER A 551 9.40 3.48 0.75
N ILE A 552 8.97 4.38 1.63
CA ILE A 552 9.86 5.22 2.47
C ILE A 552 10.73 4.33 3.38
N TRP A 553 10.10 3.42 4.12
CA TRP A 553 10.80 2.52 5.04
C TRP A 553 11.74 1.55 4.31
N ALA A 554 11.35 1.06 3.13
CA ALA A 554 12.20 0.18 2.33
C ALA A 554 13.43 0.92 1.78
N GLY A 555 13.30 2.18 1.36
CA GLY A 555 14.43 3.05 1.03
C GLY A 555 15.37 3.22 2.21
N ALA A 556 14.85 3.67 3.36
CA ALA A 556 15.61 3.90 4.59
C ALA A 556 16.35 2.64 5.09
N LEU A 557 15.70 1.48 5.02
CA LEU A 557 16.28 0.18 5.37
C LEU A 557 17.32 -0.28 4.34
N MET A 558 17.18 0.06 3.05
CA MET A 558 18.18 -0.25 2.03
C MET A 558 19.41 0.65 2.15
N ASP A 559 19.24 1.94 2.40
CA ASP A 559 20.35 2.87 2.69
C ASP A 559 21.15 2.41 3.91
N ARG A 560 20.48 1.84 4.93
CA ARG A 560 21.17 1.25 6.09
C ARG A 560 22.01 0.03 5.73
N VAL A 561 21.63 -0.74 4.71
CA VAL A 561 22.46 -1.84 4.16
C VAL A 561 23.67 -1.28 3.42
N GLN A 562 23.51 -0.24 2.59
CA GLN A 562 24.64 0.39 1.89
C GLN A 562 25.64 1.03 2.87
N GLN A 563 25.16 1.69 3.93
CA GLN A 563 26.00 2.18 5.03
C GLN A 563 26.79 1.05 5.70
N TYR A 564 26.11 -0.07 6.03
CA TYR A 564 26.76 -1.22 6.66
C TYR A 564 27.86 -1.81 5.79
N ILE A 565 27.59 -2.02 4.50
CA ILE A 565 28.57 -2.47 3.50
C ILE A 565 29.78 -1.52 3.49
N ALA A 566 29.54 -0.21 3.39
CA ALA A 566 30.61 0.78 3.33
C ALA A 566 31.49 0.78 4.60
N THR A 567 30.90 0.65 5.79
CA THR A 567 31.64 0.55 7.05
C THR A 567 32.49 -0.73 7.12
N GLU A 568 31.93 -1.89 6.78
CA GLU A 568 32.64 -3.17 6.83
C GLU A 568 33.83 -3.20 5.84
N LEU A 569 33.67 -2.63 4.64
CA LEU A 569 34.71 -2.55 3.62
C LEU A 569 35.91 -1.66 3.98
N VAL A 570 35.83 -0.82 5.02
CA VAL A 570 37.01 -0.09 5.55
C VAL A 570 37.97 -1.04 6.29
N THR A 571 37.45 -2.15 6.84
CA THR A 571 38.21 -3.07 7.72
C THR A 571 38.49 -4.44 7.09
N ARG A 572 37.96 -4.69 5.88
CA ARG A 572 38.04 -5.98 5.19
C ARG A 572 38.76 -5.83 3.85
N SER A 573 39.30 -6.94 3.35
CA SER A 573 39.79 -7.04 1.97
C SER A 573 38.66 -6.81 0.96
N THR A 574 39.00 -6.50 -0.29
CA THR A 574 38.04 -6.45 -1.39
C THR A 574 37.24 -7.77 -1.49
N PRO A 575 35.91 -7.73 -1.64
CA PRO A 575 35.11 -8.94 -1.80
C PRO A 575 35.45 -9.67 -3.11
N PRO A 576 35.39 -11.02 -3.15
CA PRO A 576 35.63 -11.82 -4.35
C PRO A 576 34.44 -11.80 -5.34
N PHE A 577 33.49 -10.88 -5.15
CA PHE A 577 32.25 -10.76 -5.91
C PHE A 577 31.89 -9.28 -6.10
N LYS A 578 31.04 -9.00 -7.09
CA LYS A 578 30.52 -7.65 -7.30
C LYS A 578 29.39 -7.38 -6.31
N ILE A 579 29.41 -6.22 -5.67
CA ILE A 579 28.27 -5.75 -4.88
C ILE A 579 27.28 -5.03 -5.83
N PRO A 580 26.02 -5.48 -5.94
CA PRO A 580 25.02 -4.79 -6.74
C PRO A 580 24.66 -3.41 -6.14
N ASN A 581 24.81 -2.35 -6.94
CA ASN A 581 24.25 -1.04 -6.60
C ASN A 581 22.75 -1.04 -6.96
N ILE A 582 21.91 -1.27 -5.95
CA ILE A 582 20.45 -1.38 -6.06
C ILE A 582 19.80 -0.48 -5.00
N ARG A 583 18.72 0.19 -5.41
CA ARG A 583 17.89 1.06 -4.58
C ARG A 583 16.41 0.93 -4.96
N PHE A 584 15.53 1.45 -4.12
CA PHE A 584 14.12 1.66 -4.49
C PHE A 584 13.95 2.87 -5.41
N VAL A 585 12.87 2.84 -6.20
CA VAL A 585 12.40 3.99 -7.00
C VAL A 585 12.02 5.17 -6.09
N HIS A 586 12.35 6.38 -6.53
CA HIS A 586 11.82 7.61 -5.94
C HIS A 586 10.36 7.79 -6.36
N ILE A 587 9.56 8.35 -5.46
CA ILE A 587 8.11 8.42 -5.63
C ILE A 587 7.56 9.82 -5.34
N ALA A 588 6.37 10.11 -5.87
CA ALA A 588 5.60 11.30 -5.56
C ALA A 588 4.12 10.97 -5.48
N LEU A 589 3.37 11.65 -4.60
CA LEU A 589 1.92 11.70 -4.71
C LEU A 589 1.55 12.78 -5.74
N ALA A 590 0.68 12.44 -6.69
CA ALA A 590 0.21 13.35 -7.72
C ALA A 590 -1.31 13.52 -7.67
N THR A 591 -1.77 14.76 -7.71
CA THR A 591 -3.19 15.10 -7.81
C THR A 591 -3.42 15.89 -9.10
N ILE A 592 -4.35 15.43 -9.94
CA ILE A 592 -4.80 16.13 -11.16
C ILE A 592 -6.30 16.46 -11.08
N GLU A 593 -6.71 17.47 -11.83
CA GLU A 593 -8.13 17.76 -12.09
C GLU A 593 -8.47 17.39 -13.54
N ASP A 594 -9.51 16.57 -13.74
CA ASP A 594 -9.99 16.15 -15.05
C ASP A 594 -11.52 16.31 -15.10
N ALA A 595 -12.00 17.25 -15.91
CA ALA A 595 -13.42 17.62 -16.01
C ALA A 595 -14.11 17.95 -14.66
N GLY A 596 -13.39 18.59 -13.74
CA GLY A 596 -13.88 18.92 -12.39
C GLY A 596 -13.85 17.76 -11.39
N VAL A 597 -13.29 16.61 -11.77
CA VAL A 597 -13.05 15.46 -10.87
C VAL A 597 -11.56 15.41 -10.52
N THR A 598 -11.27 15.54 -9.23
CA THR A 598 -9.94 15.32 -8.66
C THR A 598 -9.56 13.84 -8.76
N LYS A 599 -8.31 13.55 -9.13
CA LYS A 599 -7.77 12.19 -9.22
C LYS A 599 -6.36 12.13 -8.66
N THR A 600 -6.16 11.28 -7.67
CA THR A 600 -4.87 11.02 -7.03
C THR A 600 -4.20 9.77 -7.58
N TYR A 601 -2.88 9.84 -7.75
CA TYR A 601 -1.99 8.79 -8.25
C TYR A 601 -0.74 8.72 -7.37
N LEU A 602 -0.20 7.52 -7.19
CA LEU A 602 1.20 7.32 -6.80
C LEU A 602 2.03 7.32 -8.09
N ILE A 603 2.99 8.23 -8.20
CA ILE A 603 3.94 8.29 -9.31
C ILE A 603 5.29 7.74 -8.86
N GLU A 604 5.93 6.95 -9.71
CA GLU A 604 7.26 6.36 -9.49
C GLU A 604 8.16 6.58 -10.71
N GLU A 605 9.48 6.45 -10.53
CA GLU A 605 10.41 6.28 -11.66
C GLU A 605 10.00 5.12 -12.57
N PHE A 606 10.10 5.33 -13.89
CA PHE A 606 9.89 4.25 -14.85
C PHE A 606 11.07 3.27 -14.86
N ILE A 607 10.82 2.02 -14.48
CA ILE A 607 11.78 0.91 -14.64
C ILE A 607 11.82 0.52 -16.12
N ASP A 608 12.97 0.76 -16.76
CA ASP A 608 13.18 0.52 -18.18
C ASP A 608 13.83 -0.83 -18.42
N GLU A 609 13.00 -1.82 -18.79
CA GLU A 609 13.43 -3.20 -19.03
C GLU A 609 14.51 -3.32 -20.13
N SER A 610 14.65 -2.32 -21.02
CA SER A 610 15.65 -2.32 -22.10
C SER A 610 17.05 -1.84 -21.67
N THR A 611 17.15 -0.99 -20.65
CA THR A 611 18.42 -0.42 -20.17
C THR A 611 18.85 -0.90 -18.79
N GLN A 612 17.89 -1.29 -17.95
CA GLN A 612 18.15 -1.82 -16.60
C GLN A 612 18.10 -3.37 -16.58
N GLY A 613 17.24 -3.94 -17.44
CA GLY A 613 16.96 -5.37 -17.56
C GLY A 613 15.53 -5.72 -17.16
N LYS A 614 15.05 -6.88 -17.63
CA LYS A 614 13.69 -7.41 -17.45
C LYS A 614 13.14 -7.25 -16.02
N PHE A 615 11.87 -6.84 -15.90
CA PHE A 615 11.18 -6.80 -14.61
C PHE A 615 11.06 -8.22 -14.02
N THR A 616 11.61 -8.39 -12.82
CA THR A 616 11.81 -9.67 -12.15
C THR A 616 11.43 -9.55 -10.68
N LYS A 617 10.70 -10.55 -10.15
CA LYS A 617 10.53 -10.73 -8.71
C LYS A 617 11.66 -11.62 -8.21
N TYR A 618 12.40 -11.16 -7.21
CA TYR A 618 13.62 -11.80 -6.71
C TYR A 618 13.36 -12.61 -5.43
N ILE A 619 12.57 -12.05 -4.52
CA ILE A 619 12.17 -12.63 -3.23
C ILE A 619 10.67 -12.34 -3.03
N SER A 620 9.97 -13.23 -2.33
CA SER A 620 8.54 -13.07 -2.02
C SER A 620 8.31 -12.40 -0.67
N ASN A 621 7.06 -12.20 -0.25
CA ASN A 621 6.74 -11.75 1.12
C ASN A 621 6.56 -12.90 2.12
N ASP A 622 6.36 -14.14 1.66
CA ASP A 622 6.14 -15.35 2.47
C ASP A 622 7.43 -16.15 2.78
N SER A 623 8.57 -15.79 2.14
CA SER A 623 9.86 -16.46 2.32
C SER A 623 11.04 -15.50 2.15
N PRO A 624 12.11 -15.61 2.96
CA PRO A 624 13.37 -14.86 2.78
C PRO A 624 14.32 -15.49 1.74
N SER A 625 13.94 -16.63 1.15
CA SER A 625 14.74 -17.31 0.14
C SER A 625 14.58 -16.63 -1.23
N PRO A 626 15.65 -16.52 -2.04
CA PRO A 626 15.56 -16.26 -3.47
C PRO A 626 14.54 -17.17 -4.17
N LEU A 627 13.78 -16.63 -5.13
CA LEU A 627 12.90 -17.44 -5.95
C LEU A 627 13.70 -18.41 -6.85
N PRO A 628 13.18 -19.63 -7.10
CA PRO A 628 13.85 -20.61 -7.95
C PRO A 628 13.79 -20.20 -9.43
N HIS A 629 14.68 -20.78 -10.24
CA HIS A 629 14.75 -20.62 -11.70
C HIS A 629 15.01 -19.18 -12.21
N LEU A 630 15.59 -18.32 -11.37
CA LEU A 630 16.18 -17.05 -11.82
C LEU A 630 17.39 -17.30 -12.74
N ASP A 631 17.61 -16.40 -13.71
CA ASP A 631 18.85 -16.38 -14.50
C ASP A 631 20.06 -16.01 -13.62
N ALA A 632 21.29 -16.22 -14.11
CA ALA A 632 22.51 -16.02 -13.31
C ALA A 632 22.64 -14.59 -12.73
N LYS A 633 22.31 -13.54 -13.50
CA LYS A 633 22.36 -12.14 -13.02
C LYS A 633 21.25 -11.91 -11.99
N SER A 634 20.04 -12.38 -12.26
CA SER A 634 18.91 -12.25 -11.34
C SER A 634 19.11 -13.05 -10.05
N SER A 635 19.84 -14.17 -10.09
CA SER A 635 20.21 -14.98 -8.92
C SER A 635 21.27 -14.29 -8.06
N GLU A 636 22.31 -13.69 -8.66
CA GLU A 636 23.29 -12.85 -7.94
C GLU A 636 22.58 -11.68 -7.22
N ILE A 637 21.66 -11.01 -7.92
CA ILE A 637 20.82 -9.94 -7.33
C ILE A 637 19.95 -10.48 -6.18
N ALA A 638 19.27 -11.61 -6.35
CA ALA A 638 18.42 -12.17 -5.29
C ALA A 638 19.21 -12.64 -4.06
N GLN A 639 20.42 -13.17 -4.24
CA GLN A 639 21.31 -13.51 -3.12
C GLN A 639 21.76 -12.27 -2.34
N TYR A 640 22.16 -11.21 -3.04
CA TYR A 640 22.46 -9.91 -2.43
C TYR A 640 21.25 -9.33 -1.67
N LEU A 641 20.04 -9.45 -2.24
CA LEU A 641 18.81 -8.96 -1.59
C LEU A 641 18.43 -9.80 -0.36
N SER A 642 18.65 -11.11 -0.36
CA SER A 642 18.44 -11.95 0.84
C SER A 642 19.46 -11.61 1.94
N PHE A 643 20.70 -11.29 1.56
CA PHE A 643 21.69 -10.70 2.46
C PHE A 643 21.23 -9.34 3.02
N ALA A 644 20.63 -8.47 2.19
CA ALA A 644 20.06 -7.21 2.63
C ALA A 644 18.96 -7.41 3.69
N GLN A 645 18.10 -8.43 3.56
CA GLN A 645 17.14 -8.80 4.60
C GLN A 645 17.84 -9.20 5.91
N HIS A 646 18.90 -10.01 5.84
CA HIS A 646 19.67 -10.43 7.02
C HIS A 646 20.28 -9.20 7.72
N VAL A 647 20.92 -8.30 6.98
CA VAL A 647 21.47 -7.05 7.53
C VAL A 647 20.37 -6.22 8.20
N GLN A 648 19.21 -6.06 7.56
CA GLN A 648 18.08 -5.31 8.13
C GLN A 648 17.55 -5.95 9.41
N TYR A 649 17.30 -7.27 9.38
CA TYR A 649 16.82 -8.03 10.54
C TYR A 649 17.80 -7.94 11.73
N VAL A 650 19.11 -8.05 11.50
CA VAL A 650 20.12 -7.92 12.56
C VAL A 650 20.26 -6.47 13.05
N LYS A 651 20.37 -5.49 12.14
CA LYS A 651 20.60 -4.08 12.51
C LYS A 651 19.37 -3.37 13.08
N THR A 652 18.16 -3.92 12.88
CA THR A 652 16.94 -3.48 13.59
C THR A 652 16.72 -4.20 14.93
N LYS A 653 17.68 -4.99 15.44
CA LYS A 653 17.54 -5.85 16.63
C LYS A 653 16.36 -6.86 16.52
N LYS A 654 16.16 -7.45 15.34
CA LYS A 654 15.03 -8.35 15.02
C LYS A 654 13.66 -7.67 15.17
N LEU A 655 13.50 -6.46 14.62
CA LEU A 655 12.21 -5.73 14.63
C LEU A 655 11.60 -5.55 13.24
N ALA A 656 12.39 -5.36 12.18
CA ALA A 656 11.89 -5.17 10.82
C ALA A 656 12.89 -5.61 9.72
N TYR A 657 12.36 -6.04 8.56
CA TYR A 657 13.11 -6.20 7.31
C TYR A 657 12.21 -6.01 6.08
N VAL A 658 12.81 -5.73 4.92
CA VAL A 658 12.09 -5.56 3.64
C VAL A 658 11.90 -6.91 2.96
N ALA A 659 10.74 -7.16 2.37
CA ALA A 659 10.42 -8.33 1.56
C ALA A 659 9.65 -7.94 0.29
N ASP A 660 9.22 -8.95 -0.49
CA ASP A 660 8.60 -8.78 -1.81
C ASP A 660 9.46 -8.05 -2.86
N PHE A 661 10.79 -8.22 -2.77
CA PHE A 661 11.73 -7.54 -3.67
C PHE A 661 11.44 -7.85 -5.15
N GLN A 662 11.02 -6.83 -5.89
CA GLN A 662 10.70 -6.91 -7.32
C GLN A 662 11.10 -5.64 -8.06
N GLY A 663 11.46 -5.79 -9.33
CA GLY A 663 11.94 -4.71 -10.18
C GLY A 663 13.06 -5.15 -11.10
N SER A 664 14.16 -4.42 -11.10
CA SER A 664 15.35 -4.62 -11.92
C SER A 664 16.56 -4.11 -11.13
N ASN A 665 17.48 -3.36 -11.76
CA ASN A 665 18.48 -2.57 -11.02
C ASN A 665 17.83 -1.49 -10.10
N LEU A 666 16.54 -1.16 -10.32
CA LEU A 666 15.69 -0.38 -9.41
C LEU A 666 14.55 -1.26 -8.89
N LEU A 667 14.20 -1.12 -7.61
CA LEU A 667 13.15 -1.89 -6.93
C LEU A 667 11.87 -1.07 -6.74
N THR A 668 10.71 -1.73 -6.73
CA THR A 668 9.38 -1.13 -6.49
C THR A 668 8.48 -2.10 -5.71
N ASP A 669 7.30 -1.65 -5.28
CA ASP A 669 6.28 -2.42 -4.55
C ASP A 669 6.82 -3.26 -3.36
N PRO A 670 7.64 -2.68 -2.44
CA PRO A 670 8.14 -3.41 -1.28
C PRO A 670 7.04 -3.73 -0.26
N GLN A 671 7.26 -4.80 0.51
CA GLN A 671 6.54 -5.05 1.76
C GLN A 671 7.51 -4.97 2.94
N ILE A 672 7.02 -4.53 4.11
CA ILE A 672 7.82 -4.49 5.35
C ILE A 672 7.29 -5.59 6.28
N MET A 673 8.17 -6.50 6.67
CA MET A 673 7.87 -7.53 7.69
C MET A 673 8.27 -6.99 9.05
N THR A 674 7.39 -7.06 10.06
CA THR A 674 7.66 -6.60 11.43
C THR A 674 7.50 -7.71 12.46
N SER A 675 8.14 -7.57 13.64
CA SER A 675 7.92 -8.54 14.73
C SER A 675 6.45 -8.60 15.14
N PRO A 676 5.87 -9.79 15.39
CA PRO A 676 4.50 -9.91 15.91
C PRO A 676 4.26 -9.18 17.24
N ASP A 677 5.32 -8.95 18.02
CA ASP A 677 5.28 -8.19 19.29
C ASP A 677 4.94 -6.71 19.07
N LEU A 678 5.21 -6.19 17.86
CA LEU A 678 4.86 -4.82 17.47
C LEU A 678 3.39 -4.80 17.04
N SER A 679 2.51 -4.57 18.02
CA SER A 679 1.06 -4.75 17.88
C SER A 679 0.42 -3.95 16.74
N GLY A 680 -0.19 -4.64 15.78
CA GLY A 680 -1.14 -4.07 14.81
C GLY A 680 -0.71 -4.11 13.35
N HIS A 681 -1.57 -3.57 12.48
CA HIS A 681 -1.31 -3.47 11.04
C HIS A 681 -0.50 -2.19 10.75
N LEU A 682 0.79 -2.22 11.06
CA LEU A 682 1.70 -1.06 10.96
C LEU A 682 1.97 -0.61 9.51
N PHE A 683 1.90 -1.56 8.58
CA PHE A 683 2.19 -1.43 7.15
C PHE A 683 1.05 -2.02 6.32
N ALA A 684 1.20 -2.05 4.99
CA ALA A 684 0.24 -2.68 4.08
C ALA A 684 0.02 -4.18 4.37
N ASP A 685 -1.08 -4.73 3.86
CA ASP A 685 -1.55 -6.11 4.12
C ASP A 685 -0.56 -7.22 3.76
N GLY A 686 0.52 -6.91 3.03
CA GLY A 686 1.60 -7.84 2.74
C GLY A 686 2.55 -8.11 3.92
N ASN A 687 2.40 -7.43 5.07
CA ASN A 687 3.15 -7.68 6.31
C ASN A 687 2.73 -9.02 6.96
N LEU A 688 3.49 -10.08 6.69
CA LEU A 688 3.21 -11.44 7.16
C LEU A 688 3.99 -11.76 8.45
N ALA A 689 3.29 -11.69 9.59
CA ALA A 689 3.81 -12.09 10.91
C ALA A 689 4.42 -13.52 10.91
N SER A 690 3.88 -14.44 10.10
CA SER A 690 4.40 -15.80 9.93
C SER A 690 5.71 -15.85 9.14
N ALA A 691 5.88 -14.99 8.13
CA ALA A 691 7.13 -14.86 7.40
C ALA A 691 8.22 -14.29 8.31
N PHE A 692 7.90 -13.27 9.10
CA PHE A 692 8.81 -12.70 10.09
C PHE A 692 9.25 -13.73 11.14
N SER A 693 8.29 -14.43 11.75
CA SER A 693 8.54 -15.43 12.80
C SER A 693 9.44 -16.57 12.31
N SER A 694 9.31 -16.94 11.04
CA SER A 694 10.13 -17.99 10.40
C SER A 694 11.36 -17.47 9.64
N PHE A 695 11.68 -16.17 9.72
CA PHE A 695 12.84 -15.58 9.03
C PHE A 695 14.14 -16.26 9.44
N ALA A 696 14.38 -16.38 10.75
CA ALA A 696 15.60 -16.97 11.29
C ALA A 696 15.73 -18.49 11.03
N GLU A 697 14.62 -19.18 10.78
CA GLU A 697 14.61 -20.60 10.42
C GLU A 697 14.87 -20.79 8.90
N LYS A 698 14.24 -19.95 8.07
CA LYS A 698 14.22 -20.10 6.60
C LYS A 698 15.32 -19.32 5.88
N HIS A 699 15.93 -18.31 6.49
CA HIS A 699 16.99 -17.54 5.85
C HIS A 699 18.28 -18.38 5.77
N GLN A 700 18.62 -18.79 4.55
CA GLN A 700 19.87 -19.44 4.24
C GLN A 700 20.95 -18.37 4.00
N CYS A 701 21.96 -18.35 4.87
CA CYS A 701 23.15 -17.54 4.64
C CYS A 701 23.81 -17.92 3.31
N ASN A 702 24.35 -16.93 2.61
CA ASN A 702 25.04 -17.07 1.33
C ASN A 702 26.38 -16.33 1.36
N MET A 703 27.10 -16.36 0.24
CA MET A 703 28.43 -15.75 0.08
C MET A 703 28.54 -14.28 0.54
N PHE A 704 27.47 -13.49 0.45
CA PHE A 704 27.45 -12.12 1.00
C PHE A 704 27.37 -12.14 2.53
N CYS A 705 26.44 -12.92 3.10
CA CYS A 705 26.29 -13.07 4.56
C CYS A 705 27.56 -13.59 5.22
N GLU A 706 28.22 -14.57 4.60
CA GLU A 706 29.48 -15.17 5.04
C GLU A 706 30.64 -14.18 4.97
N PHE A 707 30.84 -13.52 3.82
CA PHE A 707 31.90 -12.54 3.64
C PHE A 707 31.80 -11.37 4.62
N PHE A 708 30.57 -10.91 4.91
CA PHE A 708 30.31 -9.88 5.92
C PHE A 708 30.22 -10.43 7.36
N LYS A 709 30.42 -11.74 7.59
CA LYS A 709 30.38 -12.41 8.90
C LYS A 709 29.09 -12.13 9.70
N LEU A 710 27.94 -12.21 9.04
CA LEU A 710 26.64 -12.07 9.71
C LEU A 710 26.32 -13.30 10.61
N PRO A 711 25.56 -13.12 11.70
CA PRO A 711 25.32 -14.18 12.70
C PRO A 711 24.28 -15.20 12.23
N CYS A 712 24.74 -16.24 11.51
CA CYS A 712 23.89 -17.34 11.03
C CYS A 712 23.47 -18.36 12.12
N ASN A 713 23.98 -18.26 13.35
CA ASN A 713 23.74 -19.20 14.45
C ASN A 713 22.54 -18.81 15.33
N TRP A 714 21.38 -18.64 14.70
CA TRP A 714 20.13 -18.15 15.29
C TRP A 714 19.63 -18.89 16.54
N SER A 715 20.06 -20.15 16.72
CA SER A 715 19.67 -21.04 17.82
C SER A 715 20.35 -20.74 19.16
N ARG A 716 21.36 -19.85 19.20
CA ARG A 716 21.80 -19.28 20.48
C ARG A 716 20.82 -18.19 20.90
N PRO A 717 20.23 -18.23 22.12
CA PRO A 717 19.55 -17.06 22.65
C PRO A 717 20.56 -15.92 22.66
N ILE A 718 20.19 -14.77 22.09
CA ILE A 718 20.97 -13.55 22.25
C ILE A 718 20.97 -13.28 23.75
N PRO A 719 22.14 -13.17 24.43
CA PRO A 719 22.17 -12.80 25.83
C PRO A 719 21.33 -11.53 26.00
N PRO A 720 20.44 -11.43 27.00
CA PRO A 720 19.60 -10.25 27.15
C PRO A 720 20.51 -9.03 27.12
N LEU A 721 20.27 -8.15 26.14
CA LEU A 721 21.02 -6.90 26.04
C LEU A 721 20.64 -6.10 27.29
N PHE A 722 21.47 -6.21 28.32
CA PHE A 722 21.50 -5.27 29.43
C PHE A 722 21.72 -3.91 28.78
N TYR A 723 20.64 -3.13 28.72
CA TYR A 723 20.71 -1.73 28.37
C TYR A 723 21.42 -1.06 29.54
N LYS A 724 22.75 -0.98 29.48
CA LYS A 724 23.50 -0.04 30.29
C LYS A 724 22.78 1.31 30.18
N THR A 725 22.35 1.86 31.30
CA THR A 725 21.82 3.22 31.31
C THR A 725 22.93 4.17 30.85
N PRO A 726 22.60 5.40 30.41
CA PRO A 726 23.63 6.41 30.14
C PRO A 726 24.58 6.63 31.33
N GLU A 727 24.11 6.40 32.56
CA GLU A 727 24.90 6.45 33.79
C GLU A 727 25.85 5.24 33.91
N GLU A 728 25.38 4.00 33.67
CA GLU A 728 26.25 2.81 33.65
C GLU A 728 27.32 2.83 32.53
N VAL A 729 27.16 3.67 31.50
CA VAL A 729 28.23 3.95 30.53
C VAL A 729 29.21 4.97 31.11
N ALA A 730 28.72 6.10 31.62
CA ALA A 730 29.53 7.21 32.13
C ALA A 730 30.42 6.83 33.32
N ASP A 731 29.98 5.95 34.21
CA ASP A 731 30.84 5.47 35.31
C ASP A 731 31.90 4.47 34.81
N SER A 732 31.62 3.67 33.77
CA SER A 732 32.63 2.75 33.20
C SER A 732 33.72 3.41 32.35
N GLU A 733 33.67 4.73 32.14
CA GLU A 733 34.75 5.52 31.54
C GLU A 733 35.60 6.24 32.59
N ARG A 734 35.31 6.10 33.90
CA ARG A 734 36.12 6.66 35.00
C ARG A 734 37.18 5.70 35.54
N ASP A 735 36.88 4.41 35.58
CA ASP A 735 37.73 3.39 36.22
C ASP A 735 38.93 2.94 35.35
N SER A 736 39.36 3.75 34.37
CA SER A 736 40.45 3.43 33.43
C SER A 736 41.52 4.51 33.26
N GLU A 737 41.53 5.56 34.09
CA GLU A 737 42.56 6.62 34.07
C GLU A 737 43.37 6.72 35.39
N SER A 738 43.78 5.57 35.95
CA SER A 738 44.85 5.51 36.96
C SER A 738 45.57 4.15 36.96
N ASP A 739 46.84 4.15 36.54
CA ASP A 739 47.98 3.39 37.07
C ASP A 739 49.13 3.42 36.04
N ASP A 740 49.82 4.55 35.99
CA ASP A 740 50.99 4.81 35.13
C ASP A 740 52.18 5.22 36.05
N GLU A 741 52.70 4.25 36.81
CA GLU A 741 53.96 4.38 37.57
C GLU A 741 55.12 3.66 36.85
N SER A 742 56.34 4.12 37.14
CA SER A 742 57.50 4.04 36.25
C SER A 742 58.50 2.91 36.59
N ASP A 743 59.73 3.06 36.06
CA ASP A 743 60.98 2.41 36.50
C ASP A 743 61.23 0.94 36.04
N ASP A 744 62.46 0.49 35.73
CA ASP A 744 63.72 1.17 35.35
C ASP A 744 64.69 0.13 34.66
N PHE A 745 65.89 0.57 34.25
CA PHE A 745 67.07 -0.15 33.69
C PHE A 745 67.08 -1.70 33.62
N GLY A 746 67.44 -2.24 32.45
CA GLY A 746 67.56 -3.70 32.23
C GLY A 746 68.49 -4.19 31.10
N GLU A 747 69.64 -3.55 30.86
CA GLU A 747 70.58 -4.01 29.81
C GLU A 747 71.24 -5.36 30.15
N LYS A 748 71.01 -6.42 29.34
CA LYS A 748 71.98 -7.52 29.20
C LYS A 748 71.88 -8.39 27.95
N SER A 749 73.07 -8.57 27.39
CA SER A 749 73.53 -9.42 26.28
C SER A 749 73.22 -10.93 26.40
N MET A 750 73.42 -11.62 25.27
CA MET A 750 74.02 -12.97 25.15
C MET A 750 73.15 -14.24 25.35
N VAL A 751 72.90 -14.98 24.27
CA VAL A 751 73.58 -16.27 23.92
C VAL A 751 72.86 -16.99 22.74
N LEU A 752 73.64 -17.64 21.86
CA LEU A 752 73.14 -18.60 20.86
C LEU A 752 73.00 -19.99 21.48
N GLY A 753 71.85 -20.66 21.31
CA GLY A 753 71.62 -22.01 21.83
C GLY A 753 70.87 -22.90 20.83
N THR A 754 71.59 -23.78 20.13
CA THR A 754 71.01 -24.87 19.33
C THR A 754 70.86 -26.14 20.18
N ARG A 755 69.85 -26.96 19.86
CA ARG A 755 69.70 -28.43 19.99
C ARG A 755 68.22 -28.81 20.10
N ASP A 756 67.73 -30.02 19.84
CA ASP A 756 68.07 -31.21 19.04
C ASP A 756 67.20 -32.33 19.67
N ASP A 757 66.26 -32.89 18.91
CA ASP A 757 65.73 -34.27 18.98
C ASP A 757 65.15 -34.91 20.28
N ILE A 758 64.66 -36.15 20.09
CA ILE A 758 64.00 -37.11 21.03
C ILE A 758 62.49 -36.82 21.24
N SER A 759 61.49 -37.46 20.60
CA SER A 759 61.23 -38.80 20.00
C SER A 759 60.46 -39.80 20.89
N LYS A 760 59.30 -40.26 20.40
CA LYS A 760 58.47 -41.43 20.85
C LYS A 760 57.89 -41.32 22.28
N ASP A 761 56.68 -41.80 22.56
CA ASP A 761 55.88 -42.85 21.89
C ASP A 761 54.66 -42.36 21.07
#